data_AF-A0A2V1DUN9-F1
#
_entry.id   AF-A0A2V1DUN9-F1
#
_cell.length_a   1.000
_cell.length_b   1.000
_cell.length_c   1.000
_cell.angle_alpha   90.00
_cell.angle_beta   90.00
_cell.angle_gamma   90.00
#
_symmetry.space_group_name_H-M   'P 1'
#
loop_
_entity.id
_entity.type
_entity.pdbx_description
1 polymer ?
#
loop_
_entity_poly.entity_id
_entity_poly.type
_entity_poly.pdbx_seq_one_letter_code
_entity_poly.pdbx_strand_id
1 'polypeptide(L)'
;MKRLRPILPGIKGPSIESDQQSTKKVRRILVACNYCRAKRLALRESLKHHSDVVEYLQSVPESEALALIRHMRSAGDISKALSSVKGSAHTAMRVSEQRTARAILPQSTSDIEFELTTLHYSVYPALEFLDVKSIDLDSVVSSVQRTLSPVLPSKSRARAKSEATLEATSPSSESAAKATTRRFRELSPIVGPTLARGHCDARLSRVDFGFWTVIPINQEFAASAISEYLVNYHPIFGCFDADLFLADLLDQKTDHCSPFLFSAVMALACQSYCDFDVRSTAYSMAFLEEAERLWCAESSAETLLNLAAQCCLCQATTLGGPERLRGDLFRKIRHLGIKMNLFGVQATQELVSAFFELPIQESRQSAHVAWGVYAWVSETIKIPPGFPIPGDSDRGNLGDISLTWAPHILPSYMGQTHPTMSRFAIILQEVNAVNKLKDIAEDIKFAAIEASYQKLLAWADSLRPEMFRGDHSTAQVYFFHAIYHGTVLNLFRPFIDAKNGLRLRSFSSTDSTPARIFSASLTQLKRILYDSLLLTPCYSVCGWINAACLQISNAVLRDAANDPSWQFYFRLCFHYWKRTYPRYRTMLHVAQGVMSLAIDRGAIKSSEAKALIEELSLVGKHHKIVESVVLASRVDLWLAMSDPKQANMDAIAQRFEEAMMFEELISTTP
;
A
#
# COMPACT_ATOMS: atom_id res chain seq x y z
N MET A 1 -24.79 -29.83 1.89
CA MET A 1 -23.33 -29.69 1.77
C MET A 1 -22.94 -29.91 0.32
N LYS A 2 -22.83 -28.85 -0.49
CA LYS A 2 -22.29 -28.95 -1.86
C LYS A 2 -20.77 -29.18 -1.76
N ARG A 3 -20.22 -30.06 -2.61
CA ARG A 3 -18.80 -30.43 -2.64
C ARG A 3 -17.95 -29.18 -2.90
N LEU A 4 -17.06 -28.84 -1.97
CA LEU A 4 -15.99 -27.86 -2.19
C LEU A 4 -15.09 -28.39 -3.31
N ARG A 5 -14.87 -27.58 -4.36
CA ARG A 5 -14.08 -27.97 -5.54
C ARG A 5 -12.59 -28.17 -5.17
N PRO A 6 -11.85 -29.05 -5.86
CA PRO A 6 -10.50 -29.42 -5.47
C PRO A 6 -9.47 -28.31 -5.77
N ILE A 7 -8.32 -28.45 -5.11
CA ILE A 7 -7.06 -27.72 -5.36
C ILE A 7 -6.73 -27.75 -6.86
N LEU A 8 -6.17 -26.66 -7.40
CA LEU A 8 -5.55 -26.62 -8.75
C LEU A 8 -4.70 -27.89 -8.99
N PRO A 9 -4.56 -28.39 -10.22
CA PRO A 9 -3.89 -29.66 -10.49
C PRO A 9 -2.56 -29.75 -9.72
N GLY A 10 -2.55 -30.64 -8.72
CA GLY A 10 -1.44 -30.84 -7.81
C GLY A 10 -0.30 -31.55 -8.53
N ILE A 11 0.50 -30.80 -9.30
CA ILE A 11 1.76 -31.30 -9.80
C ILE A 11 2.66 -31.51 -8.57
N LYS A 12 3.10 -32.75 -8.34
CA LYS A 12 3.98 -33.12 -7.22
C LYS A 12 5.25 -32.27 -7.27
N GLY A 13 5.32 -31.25 -6.41
CA GLY A 13 6.55 -30.54 -6.11
C GLY A 13 7.53 -31.44 -5.34
N PRO A 14 8.84 -31.19 -5.41
CA PRO A 14 9.84 -32.04 -4.77
C PRO A 14 9.69 -32.01 -3.24
N SER A 15 9.84 -33.17 -2.61
CA SER A 15 9.81 -33.36 -1.16
C SER A 15 10.88 -32.53 -0.46
N ILE A 16 10.47 -31.57 0.36
CA ILE A 16 11.37 -30.78 1.21
C ILE A 16 11.57 -31.54 2.52
N GLU A 17 12.44 -32.54 2.51
CA GLU A 17 13.06 -33.05 3.74
C GLU A 17 14.47 -33.53 3.42
N SER A 18 15.41 -32.59 3.52
CA SER A 18 16.74 -32.77 4.11
C SER A 18 17.55 -31.50 3.83
N ASP A 19 18.49 -31.24 4.74
CA ASP A 19 19.78 -30.63 4.40
C ASP A 19 20.01 -29.17 4.82
N GLN A 20 20.15 -28.96 6.13
CA GLN A 20 20.69 -27.72 6.72
C GLN A 20 22.15 -27.43 6.27
N GLN A 21 22.90 -28.42 5.76
CA GLN A 21 24.24 -28.21 5.19
C GLN A 21 24.21 -27.80 3.71
N SER A 22 23.23 -28.28 2.93
CA SER A 22 22.95 -27.83 1.56
C SER A 22 22.65 -26.33 1.49
N THR A 23 21.95 -25.75 2.47
CA THR A 23 21.58 -24.31 2.44
C THR A 23 22.77 -23.34 2.40
N LYS A 24 23.92 -23.65 3.03
CA LYS A 24 25.14 -22.82 2.92
C LYS A 24 25.81 -22.94 1.56
N LYS A 25 25.84 -24.14 0.98
CA LYS A 25 26.41 -24.41 -0.34
C LYS A 25 25.52 -23.82 -1.44
N VAL A 26 24.20 -23.98 -1.32
CA VAL A 26 23.18 -23.33 -2.16
C VAL A 26 23.27 -21.82 -2.03
N ARG A 27 23.44 -21.23 -0.83
CA ARG A 27 23.67 -19.76 -0.68
C ARG A 27 24.92 -19.28 -1.40
N ARG A 28 26.04 -20.01 -1.30
CA ARG A 28 27.29 -19.67 -2.02
C ARG A 28 27.14 -19.83 -3.53
N ILE A 29 26.46 -20.89 -3.99
CA ILE A 29 26.14 -21.11 -5.41
C ILE A 29 25.15 -20.06 -5.92
N LEU A 30 24.19 -19.60 -5.10
CA LEU A 30 23.26 -18.52 -5.45
C LEU A 30 23.98 -17.18 -5.57
N VAL A 31 24.91 -16.88 -4.66
CA VAL A 31 25.76 -15.67 -4.72
C VAL A 31 26.66 -15.74 -5.94
N ALA A 32 27.27 -16.89 -6.24
CA ALA A 32 28.07 -17.10 -7.44
C ALA A 32 27.23 -17.06 -8.73
N CYS A 33 26.00 -17.58 -8.72
CA CYS A 33 25.09 -17.55 -9.86
C CYS A 33 24.54 -16.14 -10.12
N ASN A 34 24.19 -15.40 -9.06
CA ASN A 34 23.84 -13.99 -9.15
C ASN A 34 25.03 -13.13 -9.57
N TYR A 35 26.24 -13.44 -9.10
CA TYR A 35 27.48 -12.81 -9.56
C TYR A 35 27.76 -13.12 -11.03
N CYS A 36 27.63 -14.37 -11.47
CA CYS A 36 27.79 -14.75 -12.87
C CYS A 36 26.69 -14.15 -13.74
N ARG A 37 25.45 -14.04 -13.25
CA ARG A 37 24.35 -13.37 -13.94
C ARG A 37 24.59 -11.87 -14.03
N ALA A 38 24.99 -11.21 -12.94
CA ALA A 38 25.34 -9.78 -12.92
C ALA A 38 26.57 -9.49 -13.78
N LYS A 39 27.59 -10.35 -13.75
CA LYS A 39 28.78 -10.24 -14.60
C LYS A 39 28.47 -10.51 -16.06
N ARG A 40 27.58 -11.46 -16.37
CA ARG A 40 27.09 -11.71 -17.73
C ARG A 40 26.19 -10.59 -18.22
N LEU A 41 25.41 -9.96 -17.34
CA LEU A 41 24.63 -8.75 -17.64
C LEU A 41 25.57 -7.59 -17.93
N ALA A 42 26.56 -7.35 -17.07
CA ALA A 42 27.59 -6.31 -17.24
C ALA A 42 28.46 -6.54 -18.47
N LEU A 43 28.79 -7.81 -18.81
CA LEU A 43 29.50 -8.16 -20.04
C LEU A 43 28.62 -7.98 -21.28
N ARG A 44 27.33 -8.32 -21.22
CA ARG A 44 26.37 -8.07 -22.31
C ARG A 44 26.11 -6.59 -22.50
N GLU A 45 25.98 -5.84 -21.41
CA GLU A 45 25.93 -4.39 -21.43
C GLU A 45 27.22 -3.88 -22.04
N SER A 46 28.39 -4.24 -21.54
CA SER A 46 29.68 -3.84 -22.12
C SER A 46 29.76 -4.16 -23.61
N LEU A 47 29.37 -5.36 -24.06
CA LEU A 47 29.38 -5.74 -25.47
C LEU A 47 28.38 -4.91 -26.29
N LYS A 48 27.17 -4.65 -25.75
CA LYS A 48 26.21 -3.70 -26.33
C LYS A 48 26.80 -2.29 -26.40
N HIS A 49 27.54 -1.85 -25.38
CA HIS A 49 28.25 -0.57 -25.40
C HIS A 49 29.30 -0.48 -26.51
N HIS A 50 30.05 -1.56 -26.76
CA HIS A 50 31.00 -1.60 -27.88
C HIS A 50 30.27 -1.60 -29.24
N SER A 51 29.15 -2.32 -29.35
CA SER A 51 28.33 -2.34 -30.57
C SER A 51 27.73 -0.96 -30.89
N ASP A 52 27.14 -0.31 -29.88
CA ASP A 52 26.52 1.01 -30.02
C ASP A 52 27.55 2.09 -30.42
N VAL A 53 28.82 1.95 -30.02
CA VAL A 53 29.91 2.85 -30.46
C VAL A 53 30.18 2.72 -31.95
N VAL A 54 30.27 1.48 -32.43
CA VAL A 54 30.55 1.21 -33.84
C VAL A 54 29.39 1.72 -34.70
N GLU A 55 28.16 1.49 -34.26
CA GLU A 55 26.95 1.96 -34.94
C GLU A 55 26.81 3.50 -34.92
N TYR A 56 27.15 4.15 -33.79
CA TYR A 56 27.19 5.60 -33.70
C TYR A 56 28.26 6.21 -34.61
N LEU A 57 29.49 5.67 -34.61
CA LEU A 57 30.56 6.13 -35.50
C LEU A 57 30.22 5.96 -36.99
N GLN A 58 29.37 4.99 -37.33
CA GLN A 58 28.92 4.74 -38.71
C GLN A 58 27.79 5.68 -39.15
N SER A 59 27.02 6.24 -38.21
CA SER A 59 25.81 7.03 -38.51
C SER A 59 26.00 8.55 -38.44
N VAL A 60 27.05 9.02 -37.75
CA VAL A 60 27.32 10.46 -37.59
C VAL A 60 28.23 11.03 -38.69
N PRO A 61 28.18 12.36 -38.94
CA PRO A 61 29.10 13.03 -39.86
C PRO A 61 30.58 12.84 -39.45
N GLU A 62 31.47 12.82 -40.44
CA GLU A 62 32.89 12.51 -40.24
C GLU A 62 33.58 13.42 -39.20
N SER A 63 33.19 14.69 -39.13
CA SER A 63 33.70 15.64 -38.13
C SER A 63 33.36 15.24 -36.69
N GLU A 64 32.18 14.66 -36.45
CA GLU A 64 31.74 14.20 -35.12
C GLU A 64 32.36 12.84 -34.77
N ALA A 65 32.48 11.94 -35.75
CA ALA A 65 33.20 10.68 -35.59
C ALA A 65 34.67 10.92 -35.20
N LEU A 66 35.34 11.86 -35.88
CA LEU A 66 36.73 12.23 -35.59
C LEU A 66 36.89 12.88 -34.21
N ALA A 67 35.92 13.70 -33.77
CA ALA A 67 35.92 14.29 -32.44
C ALA A 67 35.81 13.21 -31.34
N LEU A 68 34.92 12.23 -31.53
CA LEU A 68 34.74 11.11 -30.61
C LEU A 68 35.99 10.22 -30.53
N ILE A 69 36.60 9.90 -31.68
CA ILE A 69 37.85 9.12 -31.74
C ILE A 69 39.00 9.85 -31.02
N ARG A 70 39.13 11.17 -31.21
CA ARG A 70 40.14 11.97 -30.50
C ARG A 70 39.90 11.99 -28.99
N HIS A 71 38.63 12.08 -28.57
CA HIS A 71 38.26 12.03 -27.15
C HIS A 71 38.57 10.67 -26.53
N MET A 72 38.24 9.57 -27.22
CA MET A 72 38.58 8.20 -26.79
C MET A 72 40.09 7.98 -26.63
N ARG A 73 40.90 8.56 -27.53
CA ARG A 73 42.37 8.51 -27.44
C ARG A 73 42.93 9.29 -26.26
N SER A 74 42.26 10.35 -25.82
CA SER A 74 42.68 11.17 -24.68
C SER A 74 42.27 10.60 -23.31
N ALA A 75 41.13 9.89 -23.24
CA ALA A 75 40.53 9.46 -21.97
C ALA A 75 41.12 8.17 -21.39
N GLY A 76 41.88 7.38 -22.16
CA GLY A 76 42.52 6.13 -21.72
C GLY A 76 41.57 4.98 -21.35
N ASP A 77 40.26 5.23 -21.25
CA ASP A 77 39.20 4.27 -20.96
C ASP A 77 37.97 4.57 -21.83
N ILE A 78 37.65 3.62 -22.71
CA ILE A 78 36.50 3.68 -23.64
C ILE A 78 35.19 3.86 -22.87
N SER A 79 35.08 3.31 -21.65
CA SER A 79 33.88 3.40 -20.82
C SER A 79 33.66 4.80 -20.25
N LYS A 80 34.73 5.57 -20.00
CA LYS A 80 34.65 6.97 -19.52
C LYS A 80 34.35 7.96 -20.65
N ALA A 81 34.94 7.74 -21.83
CA ALA A 81 34.61 8.50 -23.02
C ALA A 81 33.13 8.28 -23.42
N LEU A 82 32.64 7.06 -23.27
CA LEU A 82 31.23 6.73 -23.47
C LEU A 82 30.33 7.17 -22.34
N SER A 83 30.70 7.17 -21.06
CA SER A 83 29.79 7.70 -20.02
C SER A 83 29.46 9.18 -20.25
N SER A 84 30.38 9.93 -20.88
CA SER A 84 30.18 11.30 -21.36
C SER A 84 29.20 11.39 -22.54
N VAL A 85 29.08 10.34 -23.36
CA VAL A 85 28.25 10.28 -24.59
C VAL A 85 26.97 9.43 -24.45
N LYS A 86 26.93 8.48 -23.51
CA LYS A 86 25.82 7.55 -23.19
C LYS A 86 25.09 7.90 -21.90
N GLY A 87 25.72 8.64 -20.98
CA GLY A 87 24.96 9.54 -20.08
C GLY A 87 24.17 10.61 -20.87
N SER A 88 24.40 10.66 -22.19
CA SER A 88 23.60 11.37 -23.18
C SER A 88 22.58 10.46 -23.90
N ALA A 89 22.73 9.13 -23.96
CA ALA A 89 21.88 8.31 -24.84
C ALA A 89 20.54 7.90 -24.21
N HIS A 90 20.48 7.72 -22.89
CA HIS A 90 19.21 7.52 -22.14
C HIS A 90 18.81 8.75 -21.31
N THR A 91 19.63 9.79 -21.31
CA THR A 91 19.57 10.94 -20.39
C THR A 91 19.81 12.29 -21.10
N ALA A 92 20.16 12.33 -22.41
CA ALA A 92 20.27 13.63 -23.11
C ALA A 92 18.90 14.12 -23.52
N MET A 93 18.39 15.02 -22.70
CA MET A 93 17.99 16.28 -23.30
C MET A 93 19.25 17.03 -23.74
N ARG A 94 19.23 17.60 -24.95
CA ARG A 94 20.26 18.53 -25.42
C ARG A 94 20.43 19.64 -24.39
N VAL A 95 21.63 20.19 -24.19
CA VAL A 95 21.87 21.30 -23.24
C VAL A 95 20.91 22.49 -23.48
N SER A 96 20.54 22.72 -24.75
CA SER A 96 19.49 23.69 -25.12
C SER A 96 18.11 23.30 -24.59
N GLU A 97 17.71 22.03 -24.73
CA GLU A 97 16.45 21.50 -24.18
C GLU A 97 16.45 21.55 -22.66
N GLN A 98 17.56 21.23 -21.99
CA GLN A 98 17.69 21.37 -20.53
C GLN A 98 17.53 22.82 -20.08
N ARG A 99 18.13 23.79 -20.79
CA ARG A 99 17.92 25.22 -20.50
C ARG A 99 16.47 25.63 -20.72
N THR A 100 15.85 25.16 -21.80
CA THR A 100 14.43 25.45 -22.09
C THR A 100 13.51 24.83 -21.04
N ALA A 101 13.72 23.57 -20.66
CA ALA A 101 12.93 22.91 -19.62
C ALA A 101 13.14 23.57 -18.24
N ARG A 102 14.36 23.99 -17.89
CA ARG A 102 14.60 24.80 -16.68
C ARG A 102 13.92 26.16 -16.71
N ALA A 103 13.68 26.71 -17.90
CA ALA A 103 12.98 27.99 -18.05
C ALA A 103 11.45 27.85 -17.98
N ILE A 104 10.90 26.65 -18.27
CA ILE A 104 9.45 26.39 -18.33
C ILE A 104 8.93 25.69 -17.07
N LEU A 105 9.71 24.77 -16.49
CA LEU A 105 9.31 24.02 -15.31
C LEU A 105 9.43 24.88 -14.03
N PRO A 106 8.58 24.63 -13.02
CA PRO A 106 8.77 25.14 -11.67
C PRO A 106 10.20 24.93 -11.15
N GLN A 107 10.71 25.87 -10.36
CA GLN A 107 12.09 25.81 -9.85
C GLN A 107 12.32 24.54 -9.02
N SER A 108 13.25 23.71 -9.47
CA SER A 108 13.75 22.57 -8.69
C SER A 108 14.77 23.04 -7.66
N THR A 109 14.86 22.33 -6.53
CA THR A 109 15.80 22.65 -5.45
C THR A 109 17.19 22.03 -5.65
N SER A 110 17.34 21.18 -6.67
CA SER A 110 18.58 20.45 -6.98
C SER A 110 18.66 20.01 -8.45
N ASP A 111 19.86 19.64 -8.90
CA ASP A 111 20.07 19.16 -10.28
C ASP A 111 19.45 17.77 -10.46
N ILE A 112 19.61 16.88 -9.47
CA ILE A 112 18.99 15.55 -9.50
C ILE A 112 17.45 15.60 -9.47
N GLU A 113 16.84 16.53 -8.72
CA GLU A 113 15.38 16.69 -8.75
C GLU A 113 14.88 17.13 -10.13
N PHE A 114 15.64 18.02 -10.80
CA PHE A 114 15.34 18.41 -12.17
C PHE A 114 15.44 17.22 -13.14
N GLU A 115 16.52 16.42 -13.03
CA GLU A 115 16.73 15.22 -13.83
C GLU A 115 15.58 14.21 -13.62
N LEU A 116 15.20 13.94 -12.38
CA LEU A 116 14.07 13.07 -12.05
C LEU A 116 12.75 13.60 -12.62
N THR A 117 12.49 14.90 -12.49
CA THR A 117 11.27 15.53 -13.00
C THR A 117 11.18 15.45 -14.51
N THR A 118 12.31 15.62 -15.18
CA THR A 118 12.39 15.66 -16.64
C THR A 118 12.26 14.27 -17.25
N LEU A 119 12.92 13.27 -16.66
CA LEU A 119 13.02 11.93 -17.24
C LEU A 119 11.94 10.98 -16.73
N HIS A 120 11.47 11.19 -15.50
CA HIS A 120 10.56 10.28 -14.80
C HIS A 120 9.29 11.01 -14.33
N TYR A 121 8.72 11.86 -15.20
CA TYR A 121 7.60 12.74 -14.90
C TYR A 121 6.33 12.00 -14.41
N SER A 122 6.17 10.72 -14.78
CA SER A 122 5.02 9.91 -14.37
C SER A 122 4.93 9.76 -12.84
N VAL A 123 6.07 9.71 -12.16
CA VAL A 123 6.20 9.53 -10.70
C VAL A 123 6.85 10.72 -10.00
N TYR A 124 7.60 11.56 -10.74
CA TYR A 124 8.12 12.86 -10.29
C TYR A 124 7.53 14.00 -11.15
N PRO A 125 6.22 14.25 -11.11
CA PRO A 125 5.65 15.41 -11.77
C PRO A 125 6.24 16.69 -11.17
N ALA A 126 6.40 17.72 -12.01
CA ALA A 126 6.82 19.02 -11.55
C ALA A 126 5.79 19.58 -10.56
N LEU A 127 6.28 20.13 -9.45
CA LEU A 127 5.42 20.61 -8.38
C LEU A 127 5.36 22.13 -8.39
N GLU A 128 4.15 22.67 -8.34
CA GLU A 128 3.95 24.09 -8.11
C GLU A 128 4.38 24.47 -6.68
N PHE A 129 4.97 25.66 -6.56
CA PHE A 129 5.40 26.19 -5.27
C PHE A 129 4.21 26.29 -4.31
N LEU A 130 4.37 25.68 -3.13
CA LEU A 130 3.37 25.72 -2.07
C LEU A 130 3.87 26.64 -0.95
N ASP A 131 3.32 27.84 -0.86
CA ASP A 131 3.60 28.74 0.26
C ASP A 131 2.87 28.28 1.53
N VAL A 132 3.45 27.28 2.20
CA VAL A 132 2.92 26.70 3.43
C VAL A 132 2.70 27.71 4.56
N LYS A 133 3.36 28.88 4.54
CA LYS A 133 3.15 29.93 5.56
C LYS A 133 1.87 30.72 5.34
N SER A 134 1.42 30.81 4.09
CA SER A 134 0.18 31.49 3.72
C SER A 134 -1.08 30.63 3.90
N ILE A 135 -0.91 29.32 4.09
CA ILE A 135 -2.00 28.36 4.14
C ILE A 135 -2.46 28.15 5.57
N ASP A 136 -3.69 28.57 5.86
CA ASP A 136 -4.43 28.12 7.04
C ASP A 136 -4.98 26.71 6.77
N LEU A 137 -4.24 25.70 7.25
CA LEU A 137 -4.56 24.31 7.02
C LEU A 137 -5.92 23.90 7.62
N ASP A 138 -6.27 24.42 8.80
CA ASP A 138 -7.53 24.10 9.48
C ASP A 138 -8.72 24.61 8.66
N SER A 139 -8.61 25.82 8.12
CA SER A 139 -9.63 26.42 7.26
C SER A 139 -9.77 25.69 5.92
N VAL A 140 -8.65 25.33 5.29
CA VAL A 140 -8.65 24.64 3.99
C VAL A 140 -9.31 23.26 4.12
N VAL A 141 -8.86 22.45 5.09
CA VAL A 141 -9.40 21.09 5.27
C VAL A 141 -10.88 21.14 5.67
N SER A 142 -11.28 22.08 6.53
CA SER A 142 -12.67 22.26 6.97
C SER A 142 -13.60 22.76 5.85
N SER A 143 -13.09 23.57 4.93
CA SER A 143 -13.86 24.09 3.79
C SER A 143 -14.09 23.02 2.74
N VAL A 144 -13.05 22.24 2.40
CA VAL A 144 -13.17 21.09 1.50
C VAL A 144 -14.18 20.07 2.04
N GLN A 145 -14.18 19.83 3.36
CA GLN A 145 -15.13 18.92 4.00
C GLN A 145 -16.59 19.38 3.80
N ARG A 146 -16.87 20.68 3.84
CA ARG A 146 -18.23 21.21 3.63
C ARG A 146 -18.69 21.12 2.18
N THR A 147 -17.79 21.36 1.22
CA THR A 147 -18.13 21.39 -0.21
C THR A 147 -18.33 19.98 -0.79
N LEU A 148 -17.60 18.98 -0.27
CA LEU A 148 -17.61 17.60 -0.79
C LEU A 148 -18.46 16.62 0.05
N SER A 149 -19.05 17.07 1.16
CA SER A 149 -20.04 16.28 1.90
C SER A 149 -21.42 16.36 1.24
N PRO A 150 -22.19 15.26 1.14
CA PRO A 150 -23.57 15.34 0.70
C PRO A 150 -24.39 16.17 1.71
N VAL A 151 -25.05 17.23 1.23
CA VAL A 151 -25.88 18.11 2.05
C VAL A 151 -27.05 17.32 2.65
N LEU A 152 -27.07 17.18 3.98
CA LEU A 152 -28.25 16.73 4.73
C LEU A 152 -29.29 17.87 4.74
N PRO A 153 -30.57 17.62 4.40
CA PRO A 153 -31.62 18.62 4.63
C PRO A 153 -31.84 18.78 6.13
N SER A 154 -31.52 19.96 6.67
CA SER A 154 -31.73 20.32 8.07
C SER A 154 -33.23 20.32 8.39
N LYS A 155 -33.71 19.37 9.21
CA LYS A 155 -35.03 19.49 9.84
C LYS A 155 -34.90 20.17 11.19
N SER A 156 -35.62 21.28 11.33
CA SER A 156 -35.82 22.08 12.53
C SER A 156 -36.12 21.23 13.77
N ARG A 157 -35.38 21.49 14.84
CA ARG A 157 -35.44 20.81 16.14
C ARG A 157 -36.70 21.22 16.91
N ALA A 158 -37.76 20.41 16.84
CA ALA A 158 -38.85 20.48 17.81
C ALA A 158 -38.49 19.62 19.04
N ARG A 159 -38.50 20.25 20.21
CA ARG A 159 -38.11 19.73 21.52
C ARG A 159 -39.23 18.85 22.09
N ALA A 160 -38.95 17.58 22.38
CA ALA A 160 -39.77 16.76 23.28
C ALA A 160 -38.87 16.18 24.37
N LYS A 161 -39.15 16.56 25.63
CA LYS A 161 -38.54 16.01 26.84
C LYS A 161 -39.20 14.66 27.14
N SER A 162 -38.43 13.68 27.61
CA SER A 162 -38.96 12.62 28.47
C SER A 162 -37.87 12.22 29.47
N GLU A 163 -38.12 12.53 30.73
CA GLU A 163 -37.47 11.94 31.90
C GLU A 163 -37.93 10.48 32.04
N ALA A 164 -37.03 9.59 32.46
CA ALA A 164 -37.37 8.43 33.27
C ALA A 164 -36.11 7.89 33.98
N THR A 165 -36.14 8.02 35.30
CA THR A 165 -35.25 7.48 36.33
C THR A 165 -35.21 5.95 36.32
N LEU A 166 -34.06 5.33 36.59
CA LEU A 166 -33.97 3.90 36.89
C LEU A 166 -33.10 3.65 38.12
N GLU A 167 -33.76 3.13 39.17
CA GLU A 167 -33.16 2.58 40.38
C GLU A 167 -32.51 1.22 40.12
N ALA A 168 -31.51 0.92 40.94
CA ALA A 168 -30.70 -0.28 40.90
C ALA A 168 -31.40 -1.49 41.54
N THR A 169 -31.21 -2.67 40.96
CA THR A 169 -31.23 -3.94 41.71
C THR A 169 -30.49 -5.04 40.94
N SER A 170 -29.53 -5.66 41.62
CA SER A 170 -28.90 -6.95 41.26
C SER A 170 -29.54 -8.06 42.13
N PRO A 171 -29.14 -9.34 42.10
CA PRO A 171 -28.33 -10.12 41.14
C PRO A 171 -28.97 -11.49 40.78
N SER A 172 -28.43 -12.21 39.78
CA SER A 172 -28.12 -13.66 39.89
C SER A 172 -27.65 -14.25 38.56
N SER A 173 -26.67 -15.14 38.69
CA SER A 173 -25.97 -15.91 37.66
C SER A 173 -26.86 -16.91 36.92
N GLU A 174 -26.87 -16.82 35.58
CA GLU A 174 -26.81 -17.95 34.64
C GLU A 174 -26.92 -17.41 33.20
N SER A 175 -26.18 -18.01 32.26
CA SER A 175 -26.30 -17.86 30.80
C SER A 175 -25.33 -16.90 30.08
N ALA A 176 -24.12 -17.40 29.82
CA ALA A 176 -23.22 -16.87 28.78
C ALA A 176 -23.78 -17.03 27.35
N ALA A 177 -24.77 -17.91 27.12
CA ALA A 177 -25.37 -18.13 25.80
C ALA A 177 -26.51 -17.14 25.45
N LYS A 178 -27.18 -16.54 26.45
CA LYS A 178 -28.23 -15.53 26.22
C LYS A 178 -27.69 -14.09 26.09
N ALA A 179 -26.45 -13.84 26.51
CA ALA A 179 -25.83 -12.51 26.41
C ALA A 179 -25.63 -12.06 24.96
N THR A 180 -25.27 -13.00 24.06
CA THR A 180 -25.11 -12.73 22.63
C THR A 180 -26.46 -12.40 21.99
N THR A 181 -27.52 -13.18 22.28
CA THR A 181 -28.85 -12.97 21.70
C THR A 181 -29.54 -11.70 22.22
N ARG A 182 -29.26 -11.28 23.47
CA ARG A 182 -29.83 -10.05 24.05
C ARG A 182 -29.18 -8.78 23.49
N ARG A 183 -27.88 -8.81 23.14
CA ARG A 183 -27.17 -7.69 22.48
C ARG A 183 -27.72 -7.33 21.10
N PHE A 184 -28.31 -8.28 20.37
CA PHE A 184 -28.89 -8.02 19.04
C PHE A 184 -30.32 -7.45 19.08
N ARG A 185 -31.05 -7.59 20.20
CA ARG A 185 -32.47 -7.16 20.28
C ARG A 185 -32.65 -5.66 20.51
N GLU A 186 -31.58 -4.94 20.83
CA GLU A 186 -31.57 -3.47 21.00
C GLU A 186 -31.25 -2.70 19.72
N LEU A 187 -30.81 -3.39 18.65
CA LEU A 187 -30.72 -2.80 17.30
C LEU A 187 -32.13 -2.84 16.68
N SER A 188 -32.96 -1.85 17.02
CA SER A 188 -34.24 -1.66 16.33
C SER A 188 -34.00 -1.46 14.82
N PRO A 189 -34.78 -2.09 13.93
CA PRO A 189 -34.71 -1.85 12.50
C PRO A 189 -35.40 -0.51 12.19
N ILE A 190 -34.76 0.60 12.52
CA ILE A 190 -35.24 1.94 12.13
C ILE A 190 -34.11 2.61 11.34
N VAL A 191 -34.17 2.38 10.03
CA VAL A 191 -33.29 2.96 9.01
C VAL A 191 -33.79 4.38 8.73
N GLY A 192 -32.95 5.39 9.00
CA GLY A 192 -33.11 6.72 8.39
C GLY A 192 -32.69 6.68 6.91
N PRO A 193 -33.21 7.56 6.04
CA PRO A 193 -33.00 7.45 4.61
C PRO A 193 -31.54 7.73 4.25
N THR A 194 -30.87 6.72 3.69
CA THR A 194 -29.59 6.89 2.99
C THR A 194 -29.89 7.55 1.63
N LEU A 195 -29.12 8.57 1.23
CA LEU A 195 -29.24 9.17 -0.11
C LEU A 195 -29.17 8.06 -1.18
N ALA A 196 -30.15 8.02 -2.08
CA ALA A 196 -30.13 7.13 -3.24
C ALA A 196 -28.90 7.48 -4.12
N ARG A 197 -27.80 6.76 -3.91
CA ARG A 197 -26.62 6.80 -4.78
C ARG A 197 -26.71 5.63 -5.74
N GLY A 198 -26.40 5.87 -7.02
CA GLY A 198 -26.25 4.78 -7.98
C GLY A 198 -25.16 3.83 -7.51
N HIS A 199 -25.44 2.52 -7.53
CA HIS A 199 -24.44 1.49 -7.25
C HIS A 199 -23.49 1.38 -8.44
N CYS A 200 -22.23 1.00 -8.20
CA CYS A 200 -21.25 0.79 -9.27
C CYS A 200 -21.62 -0.36 -10.22
N ASP A 201 -22.50 -1.26 -9.78
CA ASP A 201 -23.06 -2.37 -10.56
C ASP A 201 -24.55 -2.56 -10.24
N ALA A 202 -25.39 -2.66 -11.27
CA ALA A 202 -26.84 -2.77 -11.14
C ALA A 202 -27.32 -4.08 -10.47
N ARG A 203 -26.47 -5.12 -10.40
CA ARG A 203 -26.80 -6.38 -9.71
C ARG A 203 -26.99 -6.16 -8.21
N LEU A 204 -26.27 -5.21 -7.61
CA LEU A 204 -26.29 -4.96 -6.16
C LEU A 204 -27.69 -4.62 -5.63
N SER A 205 -28.51 -3.90 -6.41
CA SER A 205 -29.87 -3.54 -6.00
C SER A 205 -30.85 -4.72 -5.96
N ARG A 206 -30.43 -5.91 -6.44
CA ARG A 206 -31.27 -7.11 -6.57
C ARG A 206 -30.81 -8.27 -5.68
N VAL A 207 -29.69 -8.12 -4.98
CA VAL A 207 -29.15 -9.17 -4.11
C VAL A 207 -30.04 -9.30 -2.87
N ASP A 208 -30.29 -10.54 -2.45
CA ASP A 208 -30.77 -10.82 -1.10
C ASP A 208 -29.59 -11.14 -0.18
N PHE A 209 -29.13 -10.12 0.54
CA PHE A 209 -27.98 -10.24 1.44
C PHE A 209 -28.25 -11.15 2.65
N GLY A 210 -29.52 -11.39 3.01
CA GLY A 210 -29.89 -12.25 4.13
C GLY A 210 -29.55 -13.73 3.92
N PHE A 211 -29.32 -14.14 2.67
CA PHE A 211 -28.83 -15.48 2.35
C PHE A 211 -27.38 -15.72 2.82
N TRP A 212 -26.57 -14.66 2.84
CA TRP A 212 -25.11 -14.76 2.98
C TRP A 212 -24.59 -14.59 4.40
N THR A 213 -25.41 -14.07 5.31
CA THR A 213 -25.03 -13.75 6.69
C THR A 213 -26.22 -13.91 7.63
N VAL A 214 -25.93 -14.22 8.89
CA VAL A 214 -26.95 -14.16 9.96
C VAL A 214 -27.11 -12.76 10.56
N ILE A 215 -26.23 -11.81 10.19
CA ILE A 215 -26.25 -10.45 10.70
C ILE A 215 -27.40 -9.70 10.03
N PRO A 216 -28.38 -9.17 10.80
CA PRO A 216 -29.51 -8.44 10.23
C PRO A 216 -29.05 -7.10 9.67
N ILE A 217 -29.11 -6.96 8.35
CA ILE A 217 -28.65 -5.78 7.61
C ILE A 217 -29.69 -5.32 6.60
N ASN A 218 -29.82 -4.01 6.43
CA ASN A 218 -30.67 -3.44 5.41
C ASN A 218 -30.05 -3.67 4.01
N GLN A 219 -30.89 -4.05 3.04
CA GLN A 219 -30.44 -4.43 1.70
C GLN A 219 -29.75 -3.27 0.96
N GLU A 220 -30.33 -2.06 1.02
CA GLU A 220 -29.77 -0.87 0.37
C GLU A 220 -28.45 -0.43 1.02
N PHE A 221 -28.36 -0.55 2.35
CA PHE A 221 -27.14 -0.29 3.08
C PHE A 221 -26.02 -1.26 2.68
N ALA A 222 -26.30 -2.57 2.64
CA ALA A 222 -25.32 -3.58 2.24
C ALA A 222 -24.86 -3.38 0.79
N ALA A 223 -25.79 -3.10 -0.13
CA ALA A 223 -25.49 -2.76 -1.52
C ALA A 223 -24.56 -1.54 -1.63
N SER A 224 -24.87 -0.47 -0.88
CA SER A 224 -24.05 0.75 -0.86
C SER A 224 -22.66 0.52 -0.28
N ALA A 225 -22.54 -0.26 0.80
CA ALA A 225 -21.25 -0.59 1.40
C ALA A 225 -20.37 -1.42 0.45
N ILE A 226 -20.94 -2.44 -0.22
CA ILE A 226 -20.19 -3.25 -1.20
C ILE A 226 -19.79 -2.41 -2.40
N SER A 227 -20.68 -1.54 -2.89
CA SER A 227 -20.35 -0.61 -3.97
C SER A 227 -19.14 0.26 -3.62
N GLU A 228 -19.09 0.79 -2.39
CA GLU A 228 -17.94 1.58 -1.91
C GLU A 228 -16.65 0.75 -1.85
N TYR A 229 -16.73 -0.51 -1.38
CA TYR A 229 -15.61 -1.44 -1.36
C TYR A 229 -15.06 -1.72 -2.77
N LEU A 230 -15.95 -2.02 -3.72
CA LEU A 230 -15.60 -2.38 -5.09
C LEU A 230 -14.92 -1.22 -5.83
N VAL A 231 -15.31 0.02 -5.55
CA VAL A 231 -14.73 1.21 -6.20
C VAL A 231 -13.39 1.61 -5.58
N ASN A 232 -13.25 1.56 -4.25
CA ASN A 232 -12.10 2.19 -3.58
C ASN A 232 -11.01 1.20 -3.12
N TYR A 233 -11.35 -0.07 -2.88
CA TYR A 233 -10.42 -1.05 -2.29
C TYR A 233 -10.15 -2.24 -3.19
N HIS A 234 -11.19 -2.74 -3.87
CA HIS A 234 -11.02 -3.84 -4.80
C HIS A 234 -10.00 -3.56 -5.92
N PRO A 235 -9.86 -2.34 -6.49
CA PRO A 235 -8.83 -2.06 -7.50
C PRO A 235 -7.40 -2.16 -6.95
N ILE A 236 -7.22 -1.99 -5.64
CA ILE A 236 -5.93 -2.08 -4.97
C ILE A 236 -5.58 -3.55 -4.68
N PHE A 237 -6.55 -4.31 -4.17
CA PHE A 237 -6.30 -5.67 -3.65
C PHE A 237 -6.63 -6.77 -4.66
N GLY A 238 -7.78 -6.70 -5.33
CA GLY A 238 -8.23 -7.61 -6.39
C GLY A 238 -8.11 -9.10 -6.07
N CYS A 239 -8.34 -9.52 -4.82
CA CYS A 239 -8.15 -10.91 -4.36
C CYS A 239 -9.21 -11.91 -4.84
N PHE A 240 -10.18 -11.44 -5.62
CA PHE A 240 -11.20 -12.24 -6.28
C PHE A 240 -11.66 -11.52 -7.55
N ASP A 241 -12.35 -12.21 -8.44
CA ASP A 241 -12.95 -11.60 -9.63
C ASP A 241 -14.31 -10.97 -9.25
N ALA A 242 -14.44 -9.65 -9.37
CA ALA A 242 -15.65 -8.93 -8.95
C ALA A 242 -16.90 -9.34 -9.75
N ASP A 243 -16.78 -9.64 -11.04
CA ASP A 243 -17.92 -10.02 -11.86
C ASP A 243 -18.43 -11.41 -11.49
N LEU A 244 -17.53 -12.36 -11.27
CA LEU A 244 -17.88 -13.71 -10.81
C LEU A 244 -18.45 -13.67 -9.39
N PHE A 245 -17.85 -12.87 -8.50
CA PHE A 245 -18.37 -12.66 -7.15
C PHE A 245 -19.79 -12.11 -7.17
N LEU A 246 -20.06 -11.03 -7.91
CA LEU A 246 -21.38 -10.40 -7.98
C LEU A 246 -22.44 -11.30 -8.65
N ALA A 247 -22.05 -12.09 -9.65
CA ALA A 247 -22.94 -13.04 -10.29
C ALA A 247 -23.39 -14.12 -9.29
N ASP A 248 -22.44 -14.71 -8.57
CA ASP A 248 -22.74 -15.74 -7.57
C ASP A 248 -23.47 -15.18 -6.34
N LEU A 249 -23.14 -13.95 -5.94
CA LEU A 249 -23.80 -13.22 -4.86
C LEU A 249 -25.30 -13.01 -5.15
N LEU A 250 -25.63 -12.64 -6.40
CA LEU A 250 -27.01 -12.47 -6.87
C LEU A 250 -27.73 -13.80 -7.05
N ASP A 251 -27.09 -14.78 -7.69
CA ASP A 251 -27.67 -16.08 -8.02
C ASP A 251 -27.71 -17.06 -6.82
N GLN A 252 -27.18 -16.65 -5.67
CA GLN A 252 -27.05 -17.49 -4.46
C GLN A 252 -26.25 -18.78 -4.73
N LYS A 253 -25.21 -18.68 -5.57
CA LYS A 253 -24.29 -19.77 -5.92
C LYS A 253 -22.99 -19.64 -5.14
N THR A 254 -22.39 -20.77 -4.81
CA THR A 254 -21.21 -20.82 -3.94
C THR A 254 -19.93 -21.23 -4.67
N ASP A 255 -19.84 -20.96 -5.97
CA ASP A 255 -18.67 -21.31 -6.79
C ASP A 255 -17.58 -20.21 -6.66
N HIS A 256 -18.01 -18.95 -6.64
CA HIS A 256 -17.18 -17.74 -6.59
C HIS A 256 -17.54 -16.79 -5.43
N CYS A 257 -18.59 -17.10 -4.67
CA CYS A 257 -18.96 -16.41 -3.44
C CYS A 257 -19.16 -17.42 -2.29
N SER A 258 -18.90 -17.03 -1.06
CA SER A 258 -19.20 -17.82 0.14
C SER A 258 -19.63 -16.90 1.28
N PRO A 259 -20.36 -17.39 2.30
CA PRO A 259 -20.62 -16.62 3.51
C PRO A 259 -19.35 -16.07 4.14
N PHE A 260 -18.24 -16.83 4.09
CA PHE A 260 -16.95 -16.39 4.60
C PHE A 260 -16.37 -15.22 3.79
N LEU A 261 -16.29 -15.36 2.45
CA LEU A 261 -15.81 -14.27 1.59
C LEU A 261 -16.69 -13.03 1.74
N PHE A 262 -18.01 -13.21 1.73
CA PHE A 262 -18.98 -12.15 1.92
C PHE A 262 -18.76 -11.41 3.24
N SER A 263 -18.67 -12.13 4.35
CA SER A 263 -18.45 -11.53 5.68
C SER A 263 -17.11 -10.79 5.75
N ALA A 264 -16.05 -11.34 5.16
CA ALA A 264 -14.74 -10.70 5.12
C ALA A 264 -14.74 -9.41 4.27
N VAL A 265 -15.43 -9.39 3.13
CA VAL A 265 -15.63 -8.19 2.31
C VAL A 265 -16.47 -7.16 3.07
N MET A 266 -17.56 -7.57 3.70
CA MET A 266 -18.44 -6.70 4.47
C MET A 266 -17.76 -6.07 5.69
N ALA A 267 -16.84 -6.79 6.34
CA ALA A 267 -16.05 -6.23 7.45
C ALA A 267 -15.30 -4.96 7.02
N LEU A 268 -14.60 -5.01 5.87
CA LEU A 268 -13.87 -3.85 5.34
C LEU A 268 -14.81 -2.82 4.70
N ALA A 269 -15.83 -3.26 3.96
CA ALA A 269 -16.82 -2.40 3.32
C ALA A 269 -17.51 -1.50 4.36
N CYS A 270 -18.07 -2.09 5.41
CA CYS A 270 -18.70 -1.36 6.50
C CYS A 270 -17.69 -0.47 7.25
N GLN A 271 -16.43 -0.89 7.38
CA GLN A 271 -15.41 -0.04 8.01
C GLN A 271 -15.23 1.27 7.23
N SER A 272 -15.09 1.17 5.91
CA SER A 272 -14.94 2.34 5.04
C SER A 272 -16.21 3.19 4.94
N TYR A 273 -17.38 2.56 5.02
CA TYR A 273 -18.68 3.23 4.88
C TYR A 273 -19.07 4.10 6.10
N CYS A 274 -18.28 4.07 7.18
CA CYS A 274 -18.53 4.86 8.40
C CYS A 274 -18.60 6.38 8.16
N ASP A 275 -17.98 6.89 7.09
CA ASP A 275 -18.05 8.31 6.73
C ASP A 275 -19.45 8.74 6.23
N PHE A 276 -20.23 7.78 5.71
CA PHE A 276 -21.62 8.02 5.30
C PHE A 276 -22.60 7.74 6.42
N ASP A 277 -22.33 6.68 7.19
CA ASP A 277 -23.17 6.27 8.31
C ASP A 277 -22.31 5.68 9.44
N VAL A 278 -22.14 6.43 10.52
CA VAL A 278 -21.35 6.02 11.70
C VAL A 278 -21.82 4.70 12.31
N ARG A 279 -23.09 4.31 12.10
CA ARG A 279 -23.62 3.01 12.58
C ARG A 279 -22.94 1.84 11.90
N SER A 280 -22.35 2.06 10.73
CA SER A 280 -21.57 1.09 9.97
C SER A 280 -20.40 0.49 10.77
N THR A 281 -19.87 1.21 11.77
CA THR A 281 -18.80 0.69 12.63
C THR A 281 -19.24 -0.57 13.38
N ALA A 282 -20.49 -0.61 13.87
CA ALA A 282 -21.01 -1.79 14.56
C ALA A 282 -21.13 -3.00 13.62
N TYR A 283 -21.56 -2.76 12.37
CA TYR A 283 -21.61 -3.80 11.34
C TYR A 283 -20.23 -4.31 10.98
N SER A 284 -19.24 -3.42 10.81
CA SER A 284 -17.85 -3.81 10.53
C SER A 284 -17.31 -4.79 11.58
N MET A 285 -17.52 -4.49 12.86
CA MET A 285 -17.10 -5.38 13.96
C MET A 285 -17.86 -6.71 13.95
N ALA A 286 -19.17 -6.68 13.74
CA ALA A 286 -19.97 -7.91 13.69
C ALA A 286 -19.56 -8.83 12.52
N PHE A 287 -19.32 -8.27 11.34
CA PHE A 287 -18.84 -9.02 10.19
C PHE A 287 -17.41 -9.54 10.38
N LEU A 288 -16.56 -8.81 11.09
CA LEU A 288 -15.22 -9.27 11.45
C LEU A 288 -15.29 -10.51 12.36
N GLU A 289 -16.14 -10.48 13.39
CA GLU A 289 -16.38 -11.61 14.29
C GLU A 289 -16.99 -12.81 13.54
N GLU A 290 -17.95 -12.58 12.65
CA GLU A 290 -18.54 -13.64 11.81
C GLU A 290 -17.50 -14.25 10.87
N ALA A 291 -16.69 -13.44 10.20
CA ALA A 291 -15.63 -13.89 9.31
C ALA A 291 -14.55 -14.69 10.06
N GLU A 292 -14.16 -14.27 11.27
CA GLU A 292 -13.22 -15.02 12.11
C GLU A 292 -13.81 -16.38 12.52
N ARG A 293 -15.09 -16.42 12.93
CA ARG A 293 -15.79 -17.67 13.26
C ARG A 293 -15.83 -18.63 12.06
N LEU A 294 -16.13 -18.11 10.87
CA LEU A 294 -16.16 -18.88 9.62
C LEU A 294 -14.76 -19.36 9.23
N TRP A 295 -13.73 -18.54 9.40
CA TRP A 295 -12.34 -18.94 9.18
C TRP A 295 -11.92 -20.11 10.08
N CYS A 296 -12.26 -20.06 11.36
CA CYS A 296 -12.01 -21.16 12.30
C CYS A 296 -12.74 -22.45 11.88
N ALA A 297 -14.02 -22.33 11.49
CA ALA A 297 -14.84 -23.47 11.06
C ALA A 297 -14.36 -24.08 9.74
N GLU A 298 -13.81 -23.27 8.83
CA GLU A 298 -13.31 -23.69 7.51
C GLU A 298 -11.77 -23.85 7.48
N SER A 299 -11.11 -23.94 8.63
CA SER A 299 -9.63 -23.93 8.74
C SER A 299 -8.91 -25.06 7.99
N SER A 300 -9.63 -26.15 7.69
CA SER A 300 -9.17 -27.30 6.91
C SER A 300 -9.46 -27.19 5.40
N ALA A 301 -10.26 -26.21 4.97
CA ALA A 301 -10.59 -26.02 3.56
C ALA A 301 -9.42 -25.37 2.82
N GLU A 302 -8.89 -26.07 1.82
CA GLU A 302 -7.77 -25.61 0.99
C GLU A 302 -8.27 -25.29 -0.43
N THR A 303 -9.17 -24.31 -0.55
CA THR A 303 -9.75 -23.88 -1.83
C THR A 303 -9.34 -22.45 -2.17
N LEU A 304 -9.41 -22.08 -3.46
CA LEU A 304 -9.11 -20.72 -3.92
C LEU A 304 -10.04 -19.69 -3.27
N LEU A 305 -11.32 -20.03 -3.17
CA LEU A 305 -12.32 -19.18 -2.55
C LEU A 305 -12.05 -18.93 -1.07
N ASN A 306 -11.63 -19.98 -0.33
CA ASN A 306 -11.27 -19.84 1.08
C ASN A 306 -9.98 -19.01 1.23
N LEU A 307 -8.98 -19.20 0.36
CA LEU A 307 -7.77 -18.36 0.34
C LEU A 307 -8.09 -16.88 0.06
N ALA A 308 -8.98 -16.59 -0.90
CA ALA A 308 -9.45 -15.23 -1.18
C ALA A 308 -10.14 -14.60 0.04
N ALA A 309 -11.01 -15.35 0.72
CA ALA A 309 -11.70 -14.92 1.93
C ALA A 309 -10.72 -14.63 3.08
N GLN A 310 -9.74 -15.51 3.31
CA GLN A 310 -8.67 -15.29 4.30
C GLN A 310 -7.86 -14.02 3.99
N CYS A 311 -7.57 -13.75 2.71
CA CYS A 311 -6.87 -12.55 2.30
C CYS A 311 -7.70 -11.28 2.56
N CYS A 312 -8.99 -11.29 2.23
CA CYS A 312 -9.90 -10.19 2.53
C CYS A 312 -10.04 -9.95 4.04
N LEU A 313 -10.12 -11.02 4.85
CA LEU A 313 -10.14 -10.92 6.31
C LEU A 313 -8.81 -10.31 6.84
N CYS A 314 -7.68 -10.72 6.27
CA CYS A 314 -6.38 -10.14 6.61
C CYS A 314 -6.31 -8.63 6.30
N GLN A 315 -6.92 -8.19 5.21
CA GLN A 315 -7.04 -6.76 4.88
C GLN A 315 -7.92 -6.02 5.89
N ALA A 316 -9.11 -6.55 6.20
CA ALA A 316 -10.02 -5.98 7.19
C ALA A 316 -9.39 -5.84 8.59
N THR A 317 -8.53 -6.78 8.98
CA THR A 317 -7.82 -6.73 10.26
C THR A 317 -6.68 -5.71 10.32
N THR A 318 -6.19 -5.21 9.19
CA THR A 318 -4.98 -4.37 9.20
C THR A 318 -5.21 -2.97 9.76
N LEU A 319 -6.41 -2.41 9.58
CA LEU A 319 -6.76 -1.07 10.09
C LEU A 319 -7.78 -1.13 11.24
N GLY A 320 -7.97 -2.30 11.86
CA GLY A 320 -8.94 -2.45 12.93
C GLY A 320 -9.09 -3.82 13.56
N GLY A 321 -8.25 -4.82 13.28
CA GLY A 321 -8.35 -6.17 13.88
C GLY A 321 -7.22 -6.50 14.87
N PRO A 322 -7.34 -7.60 15.63
CA PRO A 322 -6.30 -8.04 16.57
C PRO A 322 -5.00 -8.43 15.85
N GLU A 323 -3.84 -8.02 16.37
CA GLU A 323 -2.52 -8.35 15.78
C GLU A 323 -2.30 -9.85 15.58
N ARG A 324 -2.67 -10.65 16.59
CA ARG A 324 -2.48 -12.10 16.57
C ARG A 324 -3.20 -12.74 15.39
N LEU A 325 -4.47 -12.38 15.20
CA LEU A 325 -5.29 -12.84 14.09
C LEU A 325 -4.63 -12.49 12.75
N ARG A 326 -4.17 -11.24 12.61
CA ARG A 326 -3.48 -10.76 11.41
C ARG A 326 -2.20 -11.56 11.11
N GLY A 327 -1.37 -11.80 12.12
CA GLY A 327 -0.12 -12.56 11.98
C GLY A 327 -0.36 -14.02 11.57
N ASP A 328 -1.38 -14.65 12.13
CA ASP A 328 -1.74 -16.03 11.79
C ASP A 328 -2.32 -16.14 10.36
N LEU A 329 -3.16 -15.18 9.96
CA LEU A 329 -3.65 -15.07 8.59
C LEU A 329 -2.51 -14.89 7.59
N PHE A 330 -1.57 -13.97 7.83
CA PHE A 330 -0.41 -13.76 6.93
C PHE A 330 0.39 -15.04 6.69
N ARG A 331 0.64 -15.82 7.75
CA ARG A 331 1.38 -17.09 7.64
C ARG A 331 0.60 -18.12 6.84
N LYS A 332 -0.71 -18.24 7.09
CA LYS A 332 -1.59 -19.21 6.44
C LYS A 332 -1.80 -18.91 4.96
N ILE A 333 -2.12 -17.66 4.59
CA ILE A 333 -2.33 -17.28 3.18
C ILE A 333 -1.07 -17.49 2.35
N ARG A 334 0.10 -17.18 2.92
CA ARG A 334 1.39 -17.41 2.26
C ARG A 334 1.63 -18.89 2.03
N HIS A 335 1.47 -19.70 3.08
CA HIS A 335 1.67 -21.14 3.00
C HIS A 335 0.74 -21.77 1.97
N LEU A 336 -0.54 -21.43 2.02
CA LEU A 336 -1.55 -21.99 1.12
C LEU A 336 -1.33 -21.55 -0.34
N GLY A 337 -1.01 -20.27 -0.58
CA GLY A 337 -0.73 -19.79 -1.95
C GLY A 337 0.48 -20.49 -2.60
N ILE A 338 1.54 -20.75 -1.83
CA ILE A 338 2.69 -21.55 -2.31
C ILE A 338 2.28 -23.00 -2.53
N LYS A 339 1.56 -23.61 -1.58
CA LYS A 339 1.09 -25.01 -1.67
C LYS A 339 0.20 -25.24 -2.90
N MET A 340 -0.58 -24.24 -3.27
CA MET A 340 -1.46 -24.24 -4.45
C MET A 340 -0.74 -23.86 -5.76
N ASN A 341 0.59 -23.74 -5.74
CA ASN A 341 1.42 -23.34 -6.88
C ASN A 341 1.03 -21.99 -7.51
N LEU A 342 0.41 -21.09 -6.74
CA LEU A 342 -0.02 -19.78 -7.25
C LEU A 342 1.14 -18.82 -7.44
N PHE A 343 2.19 -18.95 -6.62
CA PHE A 343 3.42 -18.16 -6.65
C PHE A 343 4.50 -18.86 -5.82
N GLY A 344 5.75 -18.40 -5.91
CA GLY A 344 6.87 -19.02 -5.19
C GLY A 344 7.34 -20.35 -5.81
N VAL A 345 6.77 -20.74 -6.95
CA VAL A 345 7.07 -21.96 -7.72
C VAL A 345 7.42 -21.55 -9.14
N GLN A 346 8.46 -22.15 -9.73
CA GLN A 346 8.90 -21.81 -11.09
C GLN A 346 7.80 -22.13 -12.11
N ALA A 347 7.55 -21.19 -13.02
CA ALA A 347 6.60 -21.37 -14.12
C ALA A 347 7.21 -22.30 -15.18
N THR A 348 7.02 -23.61 -15.02
CA THR A 348 7.39 -24.58 -16.05
C THR A 348 6.33 -24.62 -17.15
N GLN A 349 6.71 -25.10 -18.35
CA GLN A 349 5.76 -25.23 -19.46
C GLN A 349 4.54 -26.06 -19.06
N GLU A 350 4.74 -27.15 -18.31
CA GLU A 350 3.67 -28.04 -17.87
C GLU A 350 2.70 -27.34 -16.91
N LEU A 351 3.22 -26.55 -15.97
CA LEU A 351 2.39 -25.81 -15.01
C LEU A 351 1.57 -24.72 -15.69
N VAL A 352 2.19 -23.94 -16.57
CA VAL A 352 1.51 -22.85 -17.29
C VAL A 352 0.49 -23.41 -18.29
N SER A 353 0.80 -24.51 -18.99
CA SER A 353 -0.18 -25.20 -19.84
C SER A 353 -1.37 -25.72 -19.03
N ALA A 354 -1.14 -26.31 -17.84
CA ALA A 354 -2.22 -26.76 -16.97
C ALA A 354 -3.11 -25.60 -16.50
N PHE A 355 -2.54 -24.42 -16.26
CA PHE A 355 -3.31 -23.21 -15.96
C PHE A 355 -4.09 -22.67 -17.18
N PHE A 356 -3.49 -22.76 -18.37
CA PHE A 356 -4.09 -22.32 -19.62
C PHE A 356 -5.30 -23.17 -20.03
N GLU A 357 -5.27 -24.46 -19.71
CA GLU A 357 -6.37 -25.41 -19.97
C GLU A 357 -7.55 -25.29 -18.99
N LEU A 358 -7.43 -24.47 -17.93
CA LEU A 358 -8.54 -24.23 -17.02
C LEU A 358 -9.71 -23.56 -17.76
N PRO A 359 -10.97 -23.89 -17.39
CA PRO A 359 -12.09 -23.16 -17.92
C PRO A 359 -12.01 -21.67 -17.55
N ILE A 360 -12.60 -20.82 -18.39
CA ILE A 360 -12.34 -19.38 -18.37
C ILE A 360 -12.64 -18.71 -17.02
N GLN A 361 -13.68 -19.14 -16.30
CA GLN A 361 -14.07 -18.56 -15.02
C GLN A 361 -13.07 -18.93 -13.92
N GLU A 362 -12.64 -20.19 -13.89
CA GLU A 362 -11.66 -20.74 -12.98
C GLU A 362 -10.27 -20.14 -13.21
N SER A 363 -9.91 -19.91 -14.46
CA SER A 363 -8.67 -19.20 -14.84
C SER A 363 -8.69 -17.75 -14.32
N ARG A 364 -9.79 -17.02 -14.55
CA ARG A 364 -9.98 -15.65 -14.04
C ARG A 364 -9.93 -15.57 -12.52
N GLN A 365 -10.65 -16.45 -11.83
CA GLN A 365 -10.65 -16.53 -10.37
C GLN A 365 -9.22 -16.82 -9.86
N SER A 366 -8.55 -17.83 -10.42
CA SER A 366 -7.19 -18.21 -10.03
C SER A 366 -6.20 -17.06 -10.22
N ALA A 367 -6.28 -16.33 -11.33
CA ALA A 367 -5.44 -15.18 -11.59
C ALA A 367 -5.61 -14.07 -10.53
N HIS A 368 -6.86 -13.73 -10.19
CA HIS A 368 -7.14 -12.74 -9.13
C HIS A 368 -6.62 -13.18 -7.76
N VAL A 369 -6.89 -14.43 -7.36
CA VAL A 369 -6.39 -14.94 -6.07
C VAL A 369 -4.86 -14.93 -6.05
N ALA A 370 -4.22 -15.38 -7.13
CA ALA A 370 -2.76 -15.46 -7.21
C ALA A 370 -2.10 -14.08 -7.11
N TRP A 371 -2.53 -13.12 -7.94
CA TRP A 371 -1.97 -11.77 -7.96
C TRP A 371 -2.34 -10.94 -6.74
N GLY A 372 -3.59 -11.03 -6.26
CA GLY A 372 -4.03 -10.31 -5.07
C GLY A 372 -3.32 -10.79 -3.80
N VAL A 373 -3.17 -12.11 -3.62
CA VAL A 373 -2.45 -12.65 -2.45
C VAL A 373 -0.94 -12.37 -2.56
N TYR A 374 -0.35 -12.49 -3.75
CA TYR A 374 1.08 -12.20 -3.96
C TYR A 374 1.45 -10.75 -3.63
N ALA A 375 0.59 -9.80 -4.00
CA ALA A 375 0.79 -8.39 -3.67
C ALA A 375 0.66 -8.11 -2.16
N TRP A 376 -0.06 -8.97 -1.43
CA TRP A 376 -0.39 -8.76 -0.03
C TRP A 376 0.65 -9.33 0.95
N VAL A 377 1.35 -10.41 0.58
CA VAL A 377 2.31 -11.08 1.47
C VAL A 377 3.56 -10.25 1.75
N SER A 378 3.88 -10.04 3.04
CA SER A 378 4.99 -9.20 3.51
C SER A 378 6.37 -9.90 3.52
N GLU A 379 6.39 -11.23 3.50
CA GLU A 379 7.61 -12.01 3.35
C GLU A 379 7.99 -12.14 1.88
N THR A 380 9.30 -12.03 1.61
CA THR A 380 9.81 -11.99 0.24
C THR A 380 9.48 -13.28 -0.52
N ILE A 381 8.67 -13.15 -1.58
CA ILE A 381 8.41 -14.21 -2.55
C ILE A 381 9.06 -13.84 -3.88
N LYS A 382 10.12 -14.58 -4.23
CA LYS A 382 10.97 -14.28 -5.40
C LYS A 382 10.31 -14.58 -6.74
N ILE A 383 9.42 -15.56 -6.78
CA ILE A 383 8.82 -16.04 -8.01
C ILE A 383 7.37 -15.55 -8.02
N PRO A 384 6.99 -14.68 -8.98
CA PRO A 384 5.64 -14.15 -9.08
C PRO A 384 4.65 -15.24 -9.57
N PRO A 385 3.36 -14.92 -9.64
CA PRO A 385 2.37 -15.84 -10.20
C PRO A 385 2.64 -16.26 -11.64
N GLY A 386 2.29 -17.52 -11.96
CA GLY A 386 2.31 -18.08 -13.31
C GLY A 386 1.05 -17.79 -14.13
N PHE A 387 0.09 -17.05 -13.58
CA PHE A 387 -1.12 -16.61 -14.27
C PHE A 387 -0.91 -15.23 -14.93
N PRO A 388 -1.63 -14.92 -16.01
CA PRO A 388 -1.64 -13.56 -16.57
C PRO A 388 -2.19 -12.57 -15.54
N ILE A 389 -1.71 -11.32 -15.59
CA ILE A 389 -2.21 -10.25 -14.72
C ILE A 389 -3.65 -9.91 -15.16
N PRO A 390 -4.65 -9.90 -14.24
CA PRO A 390 -6.01 -9.49 -14.58
C PRO A 390 -6.07 -8.06 -15.12
N GLY A 391 -6.79 -7.85 -16.21
CA GLY A 391 -6.90 -6.55 -16.88
C GLY A 391 -5.71 -6.19 -17.78
N ASP A 392 -4.69 -7.04 -17.88
CA ASP A 392 -3.55 -6.79 -18.76
C ASP A 392 -3.90 -7.00 -20.24
N SER A 393 -3.31 -6.15 -21.08
CA SER A 393 -3.36 -6.24 -22.54
C SER A 393 -2.24 -7.12 -23.10
N ASP A 394 -1.11 -7.24 -22.39
CA ASP A 394 -0.04 -8.15 -22.79
C ASP A 394 -0.36 -9.58 -22.31
N ARG A 395 -0.81 -10.41 -23.26
CA ARG A 395 -1.42 -11.72 -23.00
C ARG A 395 -0.66 -12.88 -23.62
N GLY A 396 0.47 -12.59 -24.27
CA GLY A 396 1.15 -13.55 -25.13
C GLY A 396 2.34 -14.24 -24.48
N ASN A 397 2.98 -13.64 -23.47
CA ASN A 397 4.28 -14.10 -22.97
C ASN A 397 4.34 -14.13 -21.45
N LEU A 398 4.59 -15.32 -20.88
CA LEU A 398 5.02 -15.48 -19.49
C LEU A 398 6.48 -15.92 -19.48
N GLY A 399 7.39 -14.94 -19.54
CA GLY A 399 8.82 -15.20 -19.72
C GLY A 399 9.10 -15.80 -21.10
N ASP A 400 9.73 -16.98 -21.14
CA ASP A 400 10.07 -17.68 -22.38
C ASP A 400 8.91 -18.53 -22.92
N ILE A 401 7.78 -18.61 -22.21
CA ILE A 401 6.60 -19.40 -22.59
C ILE A 401 5.61 -18.50 -23.31
N SER A 402 5.32 -18.81 -24.58
CA SER A 402 4.36 -18.06 -25.40
C SER A 402 3.02 -18.79 -25.45
N LEU A 403 2.03 -18.28 -24.71
CA LEU A 403 0.65 -18.76 -24.68
C LEU A 403 -0.27 -17.54 -24.71
N THR A 404 -1.24 -17.53 -25.63
CA THR A 404 -2.13 -16.37 -25.81
C THR A 404 -3.39 -16.53 -24.96
N TRP A 405 -3.41 -15.90 -23.79
CA TRP A 405 -4.52 -15.97 -22.84
C TRP A 405 -5.75 -15.21 -23.35
N ALA A 406 -6.93 -15.71 -22.98
CA ALA A 406 -8.19 -15.05 -23.30
C ALA A 406 -8.26 -13.64 -22.69
N PRO A 407 -8.94 -12.68 -23.35
CA PRO A 407 -9.16 -11.36 -22.80
C PRO A 407 -9.84 -11.39 -21.43
N HIS A 408 -9.20 -10.77 -20.43
CA HIS A 408 -9.83 -10.48 -19.15
C HIS A 408 -10.08 -8.98 -19.02
N ILE A 409 -11.32 -8.56 -19.27
CA ILE A 409 -11.77 -7.18 -19.11
C ILE A 409 -12.21 -7.00 -17.66
N LEU A 410 -11.63 -6.03 -16.96
CA LEU A 410 -12.04 -5.68 -15.61
C LEU A 410 -13.22 -4.69 -15.63
N PRO A 411 -14.05 -4.66 -14.57
CA PRO A 411 -15.04 -3.61 -14.37
C PRO A 411 -14.42 -2.21 -14.49
N SER A 412 -15.17 -1.26 -15.06
CA SER A 412 -14.66 0.09 -15.39
C SER A 412 -14.10 0.84 -14.18
N TYR A 413 -14.70 0.66 -13.00
CA TYR A 413 -14.25 1.28 -11.76
C TYR A 413 -12.87 0.78 -11.28
N MET A 414 -12.37 -0.36 -11.78
CA MET A 414 -11.02 -0.85 -11.44
C MET A 414 -9.93 -0.09 -12.20
N GLY A 415 -10.25 0.50 -13.35
CA GLY A 415 -9.31 1.22 -14.20
C GLY A 415 -8.04 0.41 -14.47
N GLN A 416 -6.89 1.07 -14.39
CA GLN A 416 -5.56 0.47 -14.57
C GLN A 416 -4.86 0.16 -13.23
N THR A 417 -5.54 0.35 -12.10
CA THR A 417 -4.91 0.25 -10.77
C THR A 417 -4.47 -1.17 -10.48
N HIS A 418 -5.36 -2.16 -10.61
CA HIS A 418 -5.02 -3.55 -10.28
C HIS A 418 -3.83 -4.08 -11.09
N PRO A 419 -3.83 -4.01 -12.44
CA PRO A 419 -2.68 -4.48 -13.22
C PRO A 419 -1.40 -3.69 -12.92
N THR A 420 -1.50 -2.41 -12.57
CA THR A 420 -0.33 -1.61 -12.15
C THR A 420 0.21 -2.08 -10.80
N MET A 421 -0.66 -2.28 -9.81
CA MET A 421 -0.30 -2.78 -8.48
C MET A 421 0.31 -4.19 -8.54
N SER A 422 -0.21 -5.08 -9.40
CA SER A 422 0.34 -6.42 -9.62
C SER A 422 1.77 -6.40 -10.15
N ARG A 423 2.08 -5.54 -11.14
CA ARG A 423 3.46 -5.37 -11.64
C ARG A 423 4.37 -4.72 -10.61
N PHE A 424 3.86 -3.71 -9.92
CA PHE A 424 4.59 -3.03 -8.85
C PHE A 424 4.97 -4.01 -7.72
N ALA A 425 4.09 -4.96 -7.37
CA ALA A 425 4.36 -5.96 -6.35
C ALA A 425 5.61 -6.80 -6.66
N ILE A 426 5.89 -7.11 -7.93
CA ILE A 426 7.10 -7.85 -8.32
C ILE A 426 8.36 -7.07 -7.93
N ILE A 427 8.39 -5.78 -8.26
CA ILE A 427 9.51 -4.89 -7.94
C ILE A 427 9.61 -4.70 -6.42
N LEU A 428 8.48 -4.53 -5.75
CA LEU A 428 8.43 -4.38 -4.29
C LEU A 428 9.00 -5.60 -3.57
N GLN A 429 8.70 -6.82 -4.04
CA GLN A 429 9.25 -8.04 -3.46
C GLN A 429 10.78 -8.13 -3.62
N GLU A 430 11.31 -7.68 -4.76
CA GLU A 430 12.76 -7.58 -4.98
C GLU A 430 13.42 -6.53 -4.08
N VAL A 431 12.84 -5.33 -4.00
CA VAL A 431 13.30 -4.27 -3.09
C VAL A 431 13.31 -4.76 -1.64
N ASN A 432 12.25 -5.44 -1.21
CA ASN A 432 12.15 -6.04 0.12
C ASN A 432 13.24 -7.10 0.34
N ALA A 433 13.63 -7.84 -0.68
CA ALA A 433 14.73 -8.79 -0.61
C ALA A 433 16.08 -8.09 -0.36
N VAL A 434 16.35 -7.00 -1.08
CA VAL A 434 17.57 -6.18 -0.95
C VAL A 434 17.66 -5.55 0.44
N ASN A 435 16.55 -4.99 0.93
CA ASN A 435 16.50 -4.38 2.27
C ASN A 435 16.78 -5.37 3.40
N LYS A 436 16.43 -6.65 3.22
CA LYS A 436 16.67 -7.74 4.18
C LYS A 436 18.09 -8.31 4.13
N LEU A 437 18.93 -7.90 3.18
CA LEU A 437 20.33 -8.33 3.13
C LEU A 437 21.08 -7.79 4.36
N LYS A 438 21.52 -8.72 5.20
CA LYS A 438 22.40 -8.52 6.35
C LYS A 438 23.80 -9.05 6.01
N ASP A 439 24.83 -8.50 6.66
CA ASP A 439 26.22 -8.98 6.61
C ASP A 439 26.86 -8.97 5.20
N ILE A 440 26.46 -8.02 4.36
CA ILE A 440 27.10 -7.74 3.06
C ILE A 440 27.86 -6.41 3.12
N ALA A 441 28.93 -6.30 2.33
CA ALA A 441 29.69 -5.06 2.22
C ALA A 441 28.78 -3.90 1.79
N GLU A 442 28.99 -2.72 2.38
CA GLU A 442 28.17 -1.53 2.17
C GLU A 442 28.09 -1.14 0.68
N ASP A 443 29.23 -1.19 -0.04
CA ASP A 443 29.30 -0.91 -1.48
C ASP A 443 28.42 -1.85 -2.32
N ILE A 444 28.36 -3.13 -1.94
CA ILE A 444 27.55 -4.15 -2.64
C ILE A 444 26.07 -3.88 -2.39
N LYS A 445 25.71 -3.54 -1.14
CA LYS A 445 24.33 -3.19 -0.77
C LYS A 445 23.89 -1.93 -1.50
N PHE A 446 24.75 -0.92 -1.56
CA PHE A 446 24.51 0.34 -2.23
C PHE A 446 24.28 0.15 -3.74
N ALA A 447 25.14 -0.64 -4.41
CA ALA A 447 24.95 -0.96 -5.83
C ALA A 447 23.64 -1.72 -6.10
N ALA A 448 23.24 -2.64 -5.22
CA ALA A 448 21.96 -3.35 -5.34
C ALA A 448 20.75 -2.44 -5.16
N ILE A 449 20.86 -1.45 -4.26
CA ILE A 449 19.86 -0.41 -4.06
C ILE A 449 19.73 0.48 -5.29
N GLU A 450 20.85 0.97 -5.83
CA GLU A 450 20.84 1.78 -7.04
C GLU A 450 20.21 1.02 -8.22
N ALA A 451 20.58 -0.26 -8.42
CA ALA A 451 19.97 -1.10 -9.45
C ALA A 451 18.45 -1.30 -9.23
N SER A 452 18.01 -1.46 -7.98
CA SER A 452 16.58 -1.58 -7.66
C SER A 452 15.82 -0.29 -7.94
N TYR A 453 16.43 0.87 -7.65
CA TYR A 453 15.85 2.17 -7.94
C TYR A 453 15.75 2.42 -9.45
N GLN A 454 16.78 2.09 -10.22
CA GLN A 454 16.75 2.19 -11.68
C GLN A 454 15.67 1.31 -12.30
N LYS A 455 15.50 0.08 -11.79
CA LYS A 455 14.39 -0.79 -12.22
C LYS A 455 13.02 -0.18 -11.92
N LEU A 456 12.89 0.44 -10.74
CA LEU A 456 11.66 1.09 -10.33
C LEU A 456 11.32 2.29 -11.23
N LEU A 457 12.30 3.13 -11.57
CA LEU A 457 12.15 4.27 -12.47
C LEU A 457 11.81 3.83 -13.90
N ALA A 458 12.59 2.90 -14.47
CA ALA A 458 12.35 2.42 -15.83
C ALA A 458 10.96 1.77 -15.99
N TRP A 459 10.47 1.10 -14.94
CA TRP A 459 9.10 0.61 -14.91
C TRP A 459 8.07 1.74 -14.81
N ALA A 460 8.32 2.74 -13.96
CA ALA A 460 7.44 3.89 -13.80
C ALA A 460 7.27 4.70 -15.10
N ASP A 461 8.28 4.73 -15.97
CA ASP A 461 8.20 5.40 -17.27
C ASP A 461 7.23 4.69 -18.24
N SER A 462 6.91 3.42 -17.98
CA SER A 462 5.92 2.64 -18.74
C SER A 462 4.49 2.72 -18.18
N LEU A 463 4.25 3.54 -17.14
CA LEU A 463 2.92 3.72 -16.57
C LEU A 463 1.95 4.29 -17.60
N ARG A 464 0.72 3.78 -17.58
CA ARG A 464 -0.33 4.33 -18.42
C ARG A 464 -0.79 5.70 -17.90
N PRO A 465 -1.23 6.62 -18.79
CA PRO A 465 -1.65 7.96 -18.40
C PRO A 465 -2.73 8.00 -17.32
N GLU A 466 -3.61 7.00 -17.25
CA GLU A 466 -4.67 6.91 -16.23
C GLU A 466 -4.10 6.70 -14.81
N MET A 467 -2.83 6.30 -14.70
CA MET A 467 -2.12 6.16 -13.42
C MET A 467 -1.25 7.38 -13.09
N PHE A 468 -1.24 8.43 -13.93
CA PHE A 468 -0.54 9.67 -13.61
C PHE A 468 -1.31 10.46 -12.54
N ARG A 469 -0.57 11.21 -11.72
CA ARG A 469 -1.17 12.11 -10.74
C ARG A 469 -1.65 13.40 -11.40
N GLY A 470 -2.83 13.85 -11.01
CA GLY A 470 -3.42 15.13 -11.40
C GLY A 470 -4.66 15.45 -10.55
N ASP A 471 -5.36 16.54 -10.88
CA ASP A 471 -6.44 17.09 -10.05
C ASP A 471 -7.68 16.19 -9.91
N HIS A 472 -7.80 15.20 -10.81
CA HIS A 472 -8.90 14.24 -10.84
C HIS A 472 -8.44 12.81 -10.56
N SER A 473 -7.25 12.65 -9.98
CA SER A 473 -6.76 11.33 -9.57
C SER A 473 -7.69 10.71 -8.53
N THR A 474 -7.94 9.43 -8.70
CA THR A 474 -8.72 8.65 -7.74
C THR A 474 -7.90 8.33 -6.49
N ALA A 475 -8.57 7.97 -5.39
CA ALA A 475 -7.90 7.62 -4.15
C ALA A 475 -6.88 6.47 -4.31
N GLN A 476 -7.18 5.51 -5.18
CA GLN A 476 -6.29 4.39 -5.47
C GLN A 476 -5.03 4.80 -6.27
N VAL A 477 -5.10 5.86 -7.09
CA VAL A 477 -3.91 6.43 -7.76
C VAL A 477 -3.02 7.13 -6.72
N TYR A 478 -3.59 7.96 -5.84
CA TYR A 478 -2.80 8.57 -4.75
C TYR A 478 -2.15 7.51 -3.85
N PHE A 479 -2.88 6.44 -3.52
CA PHE A 479 -2.34 5.32 -2.74
C PHE A 479 -1.16 4.64 -3.43
N PHE A 480 -1.26 4.35 -4.73
CA PHE A 480 -0.16 3.78 -5.51
C PHE A 480 1.10 4.65 -5.42
N HIS A 481 0.97 5.95 -5.71
CA HIS A 481 2.10 6.89 -5.66
C HIS A 481 2.66 7.06 -4.24
N ALA A 482 1.80 6.99 -3.22
CA ALA A 482 2.22 7.03 -1.83
C ALA A 482 3.11 5.83 -1.45
N ILE A 483 2.75 4.61 -1.89
CA ILE A 483 3.61 3.43 -1.66
C ILE A 483 4.86 3.49 -2.53
N TYR A 484 4.78 3.96 -3.78
CA TYR A 484 5.93 4.13 -4.65
C TYR A 484 7.02 4.96 -3.95
N HIS A 485 6.68 6.18 -3.53
CA HIS A 485 7.63 7.07 -2.85
C HIS A 485 8.02 6.54 -1.47
N GLY A 486 7.09 5.94 -0.72
CA GLY A 486 7.42 5.25 0.53
C GLY A 486 8.45 4.11 0.36
N THR A 487 8.41 3.42 -0.78
CA THR A 487 9.39 2.38 -1.14
C THR A 487 10.77 3.00 -1.41
N VAL A 488 10.82 4.12 -2.14
CA VAL A 488 12.08 4.86 -2.38
C VAL A 488 12.67 5.35 -1.05
N LEU A 489 11.86 5.92 -0.16
CA LEU A 489 12.32 6.35 1.17
C LEU A 489 12.91 5.19 1.97
N ASN A 490 12.24 4.03 1.98
CA ASN A 490 12.75 2.83 2.66
C ASN A 490 14.06 2.31 2.07
N LEU A 491 14.24 2.43 0.75
CA LEU A 491 15.43 1.99 0.04
C LEU A 491 16.66 2.84 0.41
N PHE A 492 16.49 4.16 0.50
CA PHE A 492 17.61 5.09 0.76
C PHE A 492 17.80 5.47 2.23
N ARG A 493 16.81 5.26 3.12
CA ARG A 493 16.92 5.60 4.55
C ARG A 493 18.24 5.15 5.21
N PRO A 494 18.78 3.94 4.95
CA PRO A 494 20.01 3.51 5.60
C PRO A 494 21.27 4.31 5.20
N PHE A 495 21.21 5.11 4.12
CA PHE A 495 22.37 5.78 3.52
C PHE A 495 22.31 7.30 3.57
N ILE A 496 21.26 7.88 4.18
CA ILE A 496 21.08 9.35 4.23
C ILE A 496 22.18 10.05 5.05
N ASP A 497 22.74 9.36 6.05
CA ASP A 497 23.81 9.86 6.93
C ASP A 497 25.19 9.29 6.57
N ALA A 498 25.33 8.65 5.40
CA ALA A 498 26.58 8.01 5.01
C ALA A 498 27.70 9.06 4.88
N LYS A 499 28.76 8.89 5.69
CA LYS A 499 29.87 9.86 5.81
C LYS A 499 30.70 10.04 4.53
N ASN A 500 30.62 9.09 3.60
CA ASN A 500 31.55 8.98 2.46
C ASN A 500 31.05 9.63 1.16
N GLY A 501 30.03 10.50 1.19
CA GLY A 501 29.57 11.20 -0.01
C GLY A 501 29.17 10.23 -1.14
N LEU A 502 28.36 9.21 -0.80
CA LEU A 502 27.88 8.22 -1.76
C LEU A 502 27.12 8.92 -2.89
N ARG A 503 27.49 8.57 -4.13
CA ARG A 503 26.86 9.10 -5.34
C ARG A 503 26.34 7.94 -6.19
N LEU A 504 25.09 8.05 -6.62
CA LEU A 504 24.47 7.17 -7.60
C LEU A 504 25.05 7.51 -8.97
N ARG A 505 25.78 6.55 -9.56
CA ARG A 505 26.53 6.71 -10.81
C ARG A 505 25.65 6.58 -12.06
N SER A 506 24.42 6.09 -11.91
CA SER A 506 23.41 5.98 -12.96
C SER A 506 22.82 7.33 -13.36
N PHE A 507 22.98 8.38 -12.56
CA PHE A 507 22.49 9.73 -12.85
C PHE A 507 23.59 10.64 -13.38
N SER A 508 23.21 11.53 -14.30
CA SER A 508 24.12 12.54 -14.85
C SER A 508 24.43 13.64 -13.83
N SER A 509 23.45 13.97 -12.97
CA SER A 509 23.58 15.00 -11.94
C SER A 509 24.72 14.70 -10.97
N THR A 510 25.50 15.74 -10.63
CA THR A 510 26.67 15.61 -9.75
C THR A 510 26.27 15.47 -8.29
N ASP A 511 25.08 15.94 -7.92
CA ASP A 511 24.50 15.91 -6.58
C ASP A 511 23.59 14.69 -6.32
N SER A 512 23.68 13.65 -7.17
CA SER A 512 22.91 12.39 -7.10
C SER A 512 23.25 11.52 -5.88
N THR A 513 23.00 12.05 -4.69
CA THR A 513 23.26 11.40 -3.40
C THR A 513 22.00 10.75 -2.83
N PRO A 514 22.12 9.73 -1.96
CA PRO A 514 20.97 9.11 -1.28
C PRO A 514 20.07 10.11 -0.57
N ALA A 515 20.66 11.10 0.11
CA ALA A 515 19.91 12.15 0.81
C ALA A 515 19.08 13.01 -0.15
N ARG A 516 19.62 13.33 -1.34
CA ARG A 516 18.90 14.12 -2.35
C ARG A 516 17.77 13.32 -3.01
N ILE A 517 18.00 12.05 -3.34
CA ILE A 517 16.92 11.16 -3.82
C ILE A 517 15.82 11.01 -2.77
N PHE A 518 16.20 10.75 -1.52
CA PHE A 518 15.26 10.67 -0.40
C PHE A 518 14.44 11.97 -0.26
N SER A 519 15.09 13.14 -0.34
CA SER A 519 14.42 14.44 -0.25
C SER A 519 13.44 14.67 -1.41
N ALA A 520 13.82 14.33 -2.64
CA ALA A 520 12.95 14.45 -3.82
C ALA A 520 11.69 13.58 -3.66
N SER A 521 11.83 12.32 -3.26
CA SER A 521 10.68 11.44 -3.01
C SER A 521 9.84 11.90 -1.80
N LEU A 522 10.47 12.41 -0.75
CA LEU A 522 9.75 12.94 0.42
C LEU A 522 8.91 14.16 0.05
N THR A 523 9.42 15.03 -0.82
CA THR A 523 8.69 16.20 -1.33
C THR A 523 7.47 15.77 -2.14
N GLN A 524 7.62 14.77 -3.02
CA GLN A 524 6.49 14.16 -3.72
C GLN A 524 5.47 13.55 -2.75
N LEU A 525 5.94 12.85 -1.72
CA LEU A 525 5.07 12.22 -0.72
C LEU A 525 4.29 13.25 0.11
N LYS A 526 4.95 14.34 0.53
CA LYS A 526 4.33 15.49 1.20
C LYS A 526 3.22 16.07 0.33
N ARG A 527 3.46 16.28 -0.97
CA ARG A 527 2.45 16.77 -1.93
C ARG A 527 1.30 15.78 -2.13
N ILE A 528 1.58 14.48 -2.24
CA ILE A 528 0.54 13.44 -2.36
C ILE A 528 -0.41 13.47 -1.17
N LEU A 529 0.11 13.58 0.06
CA LEU A 529 -0.74 13.66 1.25
C LEU A 529 -1.62 14.92 1.21
N TYR A 530 -1.04 16.07 0.88
CA TYR A 530 -1.76 17.33 0.76
C TYR A 530 -2.89 17.23 -0.28
N ASP A 531 -2.57 16.87 -1.52
CA ASP A 531 -3.53 16.74 -2.60
C ASP A 531 -4.60 15.69 -2.27
N SER A 532 -4.23 14.56 -1.64
CA SER A 532 -5.20 13.53 -1.25
C SER A 532 -6.24 14.05 -0.26
N LEU A 533 -5.86 14.95 0.66
CA LEU A 533 -6.78 15.52 1.63
C LEU A 533 -7.65 16.62 1.00
N LEU A 534 -7.15 17.34 -0.01
CA LEU A 534 -7.85 18.47 -0.60
C LEU A 534 -8.74 18.09 -1.79
N LEU A 535 -8.26 17.19 -2.65
CA LEU A 535 -8.85 16.93 -3.96
C LEU A 535 -9.73 15.67 -3.96
N THR A 536 -9.58 14.78 -2.97
CA THR A 536 -10.47 13.62 -2.85
C THR A 536 -11.66 13.91 -1.92
N PRO A 537 -12.86 13.39 -2.23
CA PRO A 537 -14.00 13.46 -1.33
C PRO A 537 -13.67 12.93 0.06
N CYS A 538 -14.37 13.45 1.09
CA CYS A 538 -14.13 13.07 2.49
C CYS A 538 -14.11 11.55 2.71
N TYR A 539 -15.04 10.87 2.05
CA TYR A 539 -15.27 9.43 2.11
C TYR A 539 -14.26 8.58 1.34
N SER A 540 -13.55 9.17 0.36
CA SER A 540 -12.61 8.43 -0.50
C SER A 540 -11.19 8.41 0.04
N VAL A 541 -10.88 9.10 1.14
CA VAL A 541 -9.50 9.08 1.69
C VAL A 541 -9.15 7.67 2.13
N CYS A 542 -8.22 7.06 1.41
CA CYS A 542 -7.80 5.69 1.66
C CYS A 542 -7.02 5.60 2.98
N GLY A 543 -7.53 4.85 3.95
CA GLY A 543 -6.87 4.62 5.25
C GLY A 543 -5.47 4.01 5.17
N TRP A 544 -5.13 3.46 4.02
CA TRP A 544 -3.85 2.81 3.73
C TRP A 544 -2.72 3.78 3.37
N ILE A 545 -3.03 5.07 3.12
CA ILE A 545 -2.02 6.14 3.00
C ILE A 545 -1.27 6.36 4.33
N ASN A 546 -1.75 5.79 5.44
CA ASN A 546 -1.11 5.88 6.75
C ASN A 546 0.37 5.48 6.74
N ALA A 547 0.76 4.48 5.93
CA ALA A 547 2.17 4.10 5.80
C ALA A 547 3.03 5.28 5.31
N ALA A 548 2.54 6.06 4.34
CA ALA A 548 3.19 7.27 3.87
C ALA A 548 3.12 8.42 4.90
N CYS A 549 2.00 8.56 5.60
CA CYS A 549 1.84 9.52 6.69
C CYS A 549 2.88 9.31 7.82
N LEU A 550 3.18 8.05 8.14
CA LEU A 550 4.26 7.67 9.06
C LEU A 550 5.65 8.04 8.53
N GLN A 551 5.88 7.88 7.22
CA GLN A 551 7.13 8.30 6.57
C GLN A 551 7.35 9.81 6.70
N ILE A 552 6.32 10.60 6.35
CA ILE A 552 6.39 12.06 6.39
C ILE A 552 6.63 12.54 7.81
N SER A 553 5.78 12.11 8.76
CA SER A 553 5.85 12.55 10.16
C SER A 553 7.21 12.24 10.78
N ASN A 554 7.75 11.04 10.58
CA ASN A 554 9.07 10.72 11.12
C ASN A 554 10.18 11.57 10.48
N ALA A 555 10.12 11.82 9.17
CA ALA A 555 11.13 12.59 8.46
C ALA A 555 11.13 14.07 8.89
N VAL A 556 9.95 14.69 8.99
CA VAL A 556 9.84 16.09 9.41
C VAL A 556 10.17 16.28 10.89
N LEU A 557 9.82 15.32 11.74
CA LEU A 557 10.22 15.35 13.16
C LEU A 557 11.73 15.18 13.34
N ARG A 558 12.37 14.38 12.48
CA ARG A 558 13.83 14.19 12.52
C ARG A 558 14.57 15.48 12.15
N ASP A 559 14.01 16.26 11.23
CA ASP A 559 14.64 17.49 10.73
C ASP A 559 13.95 18.77 11.25
N ALA A 560 13.18 18.67 12.34
CA ALA A 560 12.36 19.78 12.86
C ALA A 560 13.17 21.03 13.23
N ALA A 561 14.45 20.85 13.60
CA ALA A 561 15.34 21.97 13.90
C ALA A 561 15.78 22.76 12.66
N ASN A 562 15.75 22.16 11.47
CA ASN A 562 16.28 22.75 10.23
C ASN A 562 15.21 23.00 9.14
N ASP A 563 14.09 22.24 9.15
CA ASP A 563 13.02 22.40 8.17
C ASP A 563 11.94 23.37 8.69
N PRO A 564 11.88 24.63 8.24
CA PRO A 564 10.88 25.59 8.72
C PRO A 564 9.42 25.19 8.37
N SER A 565 9.23 24.22 7.47
CA SER A 565 7.92 23.68 7.10
C SER A 565 7.47 22.48 7.94
N TRP A 566 8.29 22.02 8.89
CA TRP A 566 8.04 20.78 9.62
C TRP A 566 6.67 20.78 10.33
N GLN A 567 6.29 21.90 10.95
CA GLN A 567 5.03 22.04 11.69
C GLN A 567 3.83 21.88 10.77
N PHE A 568 3.88 22.48 9.58
CA PHE A 568 2.82 22.38 8.58
C PHE A 568 2.57 20.92 8.19
N TYR A 569 3.63 20.20 7.81
CA TYR A 569 3.51 18.80 7.39
C TYR A 569 3.19 17.86 8.54
N PHE A 570 3.65 18.16 9.76
CA PHE A 570 3.26 17.43 10.96
C PHE A 570 1.76 17.58 11.25
N ARG A 571 1.23 18.81 11.17
CA ARG A 571 -0.21 19.09 11.29
C ARG A 571 -1.02 18.50 10.14
N LEU A 572 -0.45 18.41 8.94
CA LEU A 572 -1.06 17.71 7.79
C LEU A 572 -1.23 16.20 8.07
N CYS A 573 -0.20 15.55 8.62
CA CYS A 573 -0.31 14.16 9.08
C CYS A 573 -1.37 14.00 10.18
N PHE A 574 -1.42 14.94 11.13
CA PHE A 574 -2.45 14.93 12.16
C PHE A 574 -3.87 15.07 11.59
N HIS A 575 -4.08 15.96 10.62
CA HIS A 575 -5.36 16.08 9.92
C HIS A 575 -5.77 14.80 9.21
N TYR A 576 -4.81 14.10 8.60
CA TYR A 576 -5.07 12.79 8.02
C TYR A 576 -5.56 11.80 9.08
N TRP A 577 -4.89 11.69 10.23
CA TRP A 577 -5.34 10.81 11.32
C TRP A 577 -6.71 11.24 11.86
N LYS A 578 -6.93 12.53 12.08
CA LYS A 578 -8.23 13.08 12.51
C LYS A 578 -9.36 12.73 11.53
N ARG A 579 -9.12 12.83 10.22
CA ARG A 579 -10.10 12.50 9.18
C ARG A 579 -10.37 11.00 9.04
N THR A 580 -9.38 10.16 9.33
CA THR A 580 -9.45 8.70 9.12
C THR A 580 -9.79 7.94 10.40
N TYR A 581 -9.56 8.52 11.58
CA TYR A 581 -9.83 7.91 12.88
C TYR A 581 -11.29 7.47 13.06
N PRO A 582 -12.33 8.19 12.59
CA PRO A 582 -13.70 7.71 12.69
C PRO A 582 -13.91 6.32 12.05
N ARG A 583 -13.18 6.00 10.98
CA ARG A 583 -13.24 4.71 10.27
C ARG A 583 -12.30 3.68 10.89
N TYR A 584 -11.08 4.11 11.22
CA TYR A 584 -9.98 3.24 11.59
C TYR A 584 -9.52 3.55 13.01
N ARG A 585 -10.04 2.76 13.97
CA ARG A 585 -9.70 2.88 15.40
C ARG A 585 -8.20 2.88 15.70
N THR A 586 -7.42 2.21 14.85
CA THR A 586 -5.95 2.16 14.88
C THR A 586 -5.29 3.55 14.83
N MET A 587 -5.92 4.56 14.21
CA MET A 587 -5.30 5.87 14.03
C MET A 587 -5.04 6.61 15.35
N LEU A 588 -5.81 6.31 16.41
CA LEU A 588 -5.52 6.87 17.74
C LEU A 588 -4.16 6.40 18.25
N HIS A 589 -3.90 5.09 18.21
CA HIS A 589 -2.64 4.51 18.66
C HIS A 589 -1.46 4.94 17.78
N VAL A 590 -1.69 5.08 16.47
CA VAL A 590 -0.70 5.66 15.54
C VAL A 590 -0.35 7.08 15.94
N ALA A 591 -1.37 7.93 16.13
CA ALA A 591 -1.16 9.32 16.52
C ALA A 591 -0.45 9.40 17.88
N GLN A 592 -0.87 8.65 18.89
CA GLN A 592 -0.22 8.56 20.19
C GLN A 592 1.27 8.21 20.05
N GLY A 593 1.59 7.15 19.31
CA GLY A 593 2.99 6.78 19.10
C GLY A 593 3.83 7.87 18.44
N VAL A 594 3.27 8.57 17.44
CA VAL A 594 3.96 9.68 16.78
C VAL A 594 4.07 10.91 17.69
N MET A 595 3.07 11.18 18.54
CA MET A 595 3.15 12.25 19.53
C MET A 595 4.26 11.97 20.55
N SER A 596 4.41 10.73 21.03
CA SER A 596 5.54 10.34 21.88
C SER A 596 6.88 10.62 21.20
N LEU A 597 6.99 10.25 19.93
CA LEU A 597 8.21 10.49 19.14
C LEU A 597 8.51 11.99 18.99
N ALA A 598 7.47 12.81 18.84
CA ALA A 598 7.61 14.25 18.76
C ALA A 598 8.05 14.88 20.09
N ILE A 599 7.56 14.39 21.23
CA ILE A 599 8.01 14.78 22.58
C ILE A 599 9.46 14.36 22.81
N ASP A 600 9.80 13.10 22.52
CA ASP A 600 11.16 12.55 22.68
C ASP A 600 12.21 13.36 21.91
N ARG A 601 11.84 13.92 20.76
CA ARG A 601 12.69 14.77 19.91
C ARG A 601 12.65 16.25 20.28
N GLY A 602 11.87 16.64 21.29
CA GLY A 602 11.69 18.03 21.71
C GLY A 602 10.97 18.91 20.67
N ALA A 603 10.26 18.31 19.72
CA ALA A 603 9.57 19.04 18.66
C ALA A 603 8.28 19.70 19.17
N ILE A 604 7.56 19.03 20.08
CA ILE A 604 6.35 19.55 20.73
C ILE A 604 6.42 19.34 22.24
N LYS A 605 5.63 20.10 22.99
CA LYS A 605 5.45 19.90 24.43
C LYS A 605 4.41 18.82 24.70
N SER A 606 4.51 18.15 25.83
CA SER A 606 3.53 17.19 26.32
C SER A 606 2.11 17.74 26.42
N SER A 607 1.96 19.00 26.85
CA SER A 607 0.65 19.66 26.90
C SER A 607 0.02 19.85 25.51
N GLU A 608 0.83 20.13 24.49
CA GLU A 608 0.38 20.21 23.10
C GLU A 608 -0.02 18.83 22.58
N ALA A 609 0.80 17.81 22.86
CA ALA A 609 0.48 16.43 22.51
C ALA A 609 -0.85 15.97 23.13
N LYS A 610 -1.08 16.27 24.41
CA LYS A 610 -2.34 15.97 25.10
C LYS A 610 -3.53 16.64 24.43
N ALA A 611 -3.44 17.93 24.10
CA ALA A 611 -4.49 18.65 23.39
C ALA A 611 -4.82 18.04 22.01
N LEU A 612 -3.80 17.63 21.25
CA LEU A 612 -4.01 16.97 19.95
C LEU A 612 -4.67 15.59 20.09
N ILE A 613 -4.29 14.80 21.09
CA ILE A 613 -4.92 13.49 21.36
C ILE A 613 -6.36 13.65 21.85
N GLU A 614 -6.64 14.66 22.67
CA GLU A 614 -8.01 15.01 23.08
C GLU A 614 -8.86 15.40 21.86
N GLU A 615 -8.33 16.26 20.98
CA GLU A 615 -8.98 16.66 19.73
C GLU A 615 -9.31 15.45 18.84
N LEU A 616 -8.36 14.53 18.69
CA LEU A 616 -8.55 13.30 17.94
C LEU A 616 -9.64 12.42 18.57
N SER A 617 -9.63 12.29 19.90
CA SER A 617 -10.62 11.49 20.65
C SER A 617 -12.04 12.03 20.49
N LEU A 618 -12.20 13.35 20.33
CA LEU A 618 -13.50 13.98 20.13
C LEU A 618 -14.21 13.56 18.83
N VAL A 619 -13.45 13.24 17.76
CA VAL A 619 -14.04 12.83 16.47
C VAL A 619 -14.31 11.32 16.38
N GLY A 620 -13.81 10.52 17.32
CA GLY A 620 -14.00 9.06 17.36
C GLY A 620 -14.81 8.53 18.54
N LYS A 621 -15.72 9.35 19.12
CA LYS A 621 -16.51 8.99 20.32
C LYS A 621 -17.35 7.71 20.19
N HIS A 622 -17.63 7.25 18.97
CA HIS A 622 -18.37 6.03 18.70
C HIS A 622 -17.52 4.76 18.86
N HIS A 623 -16.19 4.88 18.88
CA HIS A 623 -15.32 3.75 19.20
C HIS A 623 -15.55 3.36 20.67
N LYS A 624 -16.18 2.20 20.89
CA LYS A 624 -16.31 1.63 22.24
C LYS A 624 -14.93 1.18 22.72
N ILE A 625 -14.58 1.46 23.97
CA ILE A 625 -13.36 0.94 24.60
C ILE A 625 -13.52 -0.59 24.70
N VAL A 626 -12.81 -1.32 23.85
CA VAL A 626 -12.66 -2.77 23.89
C VAL A 626 -11.18 -3.07 23.60
N GLU A 627 -10.63 -3.98 24.40
CA GLU A 627 -9.22 -4.41 24.52
C GLU A 627 -8.28 -4.08 23.36
N SER A 628 -7.15 -3.49 23.75
CA SER A 628 -5.85 -3.42 23.09
C SER A 628 -5.83 -3.90 21.63
N VAL A 629 -5.94 -2.94 20.72
CA VAL A 629 -5.54 -3.14 19.33
C VAL A 629 -4.01 -3.12 19.32
N VAL A 630 -3.40 -4.21 19.78
CA VAL A 630 -1.96 -4.47 19.60
C VAL A 630 -1.69 -4.27 18.10
N LEU A 631 -0.70 -3.47 17.75
CA LEU A 631 -0.34 -3.20 16.36
C LEU A 631 1.16 -3.35 16.22
N ALA A 632 1.61 -4.35 15.45
CA ALA A 632 3.03 -4.51 15.08
C ALA A 632 3.53 -3.45 14.09
N SER A 633 2.83 -2.31 13.98
CA SER A 633 3.25 -1.18 13.18
C SER A 633 4.42 -0.50 13.88
N ARG A 634 5.52 -0.31 13.14
CA ARG A 634 6.71 0.39 13.62
C ARG A 634 6.46 1.88 13.49
N VAL A 635 6.51 2.59 14.61
CA VAL A 635 6.23 4.03 14.65
C VAL A 635 7.52 4.82 14.44
N ASP A 636 8.62 4.46 15.12
CA ASP A 636 9.94 5.04 14.85
C ASP A 636 10.67 4.23 13.77
N LEU A 637 10.72 4.78 12.56
CA LEU A 637 11.29 4.08 11.39
C LEU A 637 12.82 4.06 11.38
N TRP A 638 13.48 4.87 12.20
CA TRP A 638 14.93 4.92 12.33
C TRP A 638 15.37 3.95 13.42
N LEU A 639 14.72 3.97 14.57
CA LEU A 639 14.89 2.96 15.61
C LEU A 639 14.59 1.56 15.06
N ALA A 640 13.60 1.44 14.16
CA ALA A 640 13.28 0.19 13.49
C ALA A 640 14.44 -0.44 12.70
N MET A 641 15.47 0.33 12.34
CA MET A 641 16.66 -0.19 11.65
C MET A 641 17.63 -0.90 12.60
N SER A 642 17.74 -0.43 13.84
CA SER A 642 18.65 -0.97 14.87
C SER A 642 17.93 -1.90 15.85
N ASP A 643 16.76 -1.49 16.35
CA ASP A 643 15.92 -2.27 17.27
C ASP A 643 14.44 -2.28 16.82
N PRO A 644 14.06 -3.23 15.96
CA PRO A 644 12.68 -3.39 15.51
C PRO A 644 11.66 -3.65 16.63
N LYS A 645 12.07 -4.17 17.79
CA LYS A 645 11.16 -4.49 18.88
C LYS A 645 10.78 -3.24 19.66
N GLN A 646 11.77 -2.38 19.94
CA GLN A 646 11.53 -1.10 20.63
C GLN A 646 10.86 -0.05 19.73
N ALA A 647 10.98 -0.19 18.41
CA ALA A 647 10.28 0.67 17.45
C ALA A 647 8.78 0.38 17.27
N ASN A 648 8.27 -0.68 17.92
CA ASN A 648 6.86 -1.06 17.82
C ASN A 648 5.95 -0.09 18.59
N MET A 649 4.74 0.07 18.08
CA MET A 649 3.72 0.95 18.65
C MET A 649 3.45 0.72 20.13
N ASP A 650 3.37 -0.54 20.58
CA ASP A 650 3.06 -0.85 21.99
C ASP A 650 4.16 -0.37 22.94
N ALA A 651 5.42 -0.58 22.55
CA ALA A 651 6.58 -0.12 23.34
C ALA A 651 6.61 1.42 23.42
N ILE A 652 6.17 2.09 22.35
CA ILE A 652 6.15 3.56 22.28
C ILE A 652 4.91 4.15 22.97
N ALA A 653 3.77 3.45 22.93
CA ALA A 653 2.54 3.83 23.63
C ALA A 653 2.71 3.67 25.15
N GLN A 654 3.36 2.61 25.61
CA GLN A 654 3.70 2.44 27.02
C GLN A 654 4.60 3.59 27.51
N ARG A 655 5.61 3.98 26.72
CA ARG A 655 6.46 5.13 27.03
C ARG A 655 5.70 6.46 27.05
N PHE A 656 4.65 6.59 26.24
CA PHE A 656 3.75 7.75 26.29
C PHE A 656 3.02 7.83 27.63
N GLU A 657 2.40 6.73 28.04
CA GLU A 657 1.67 6.66 29.31
C GLU A 657 2.61 6.92 30.49
N GLU A 658 3.80 6.34 30.48
CA GLU A 658 4.84 6.59 31.48
C GLU A 658 5.26 8.08 31.52
N ALA A 659 5.48 8.71 30.36
CA ALA A 659 5.81 10.14 30.27
C ALA A 659 4.68 11.04 30.78
N MET A 660 3.42 10.69 30.48
CA MET A 660 2.24 11.43 30.95
C MET A 660 2.04 11.28 32.46
N MET A 661 2.19 10.09 33.01
CA MET A 661 2.12 9.88 34.45
C MET A 661 3.25 10.60 35.19
N PHE A 662 4.46 10.64 34.62
CA PHE A 662 5.59 11.34 35.21
C PHE A 662 5.39 12.86 35.26
N GLU A 663 4.81 13.47 34.21
CA GLU A 663 4.45 14.89 34.24
C GLU A 663 3.29 15.20 35.20
N GLU A 664 2.27 14.34 35.30
CA GLU A 664 1.20 14.52 36.28
C GLU A 664 1.75 14.47 37.72
N LEU A 665 2.72 13.59 38.00
CA LEU A 665 3.42 13.52 39.29
C LEU A 665 4.27 14.77 39.59
N ILE A 666 4.95 15.35 38.59
CA ILE A 666 5.75 16.57 38.78
C ILE A 666 4.86 17.81 38.93
N SER A 667 3.73 17.87 38.22
CA SER A 667 2.79 18.99 38.28
C SER A 667 1.90 18.99 39.54
N THR A 668 1.89 17.89 40.30
CA THR A 668 1.13 17.75 41.55
C THR A 668 1.98 17.89 42.82
N THR A 669 3.30 18.00 42.70
CA THR A 669 4.17 18.44 43.81
C THR A 669 4.16 19.97 43.94
N PRO A 670 3.72 20.54 45.08
CA PRO A 670 3.51 21.97 45.26
C PRO A 670 4.79 22.81 45.29
#